data_AF-A0A7V9EY43-F1
#
_entry.id   AF-A0A7V9EY43-F1
#
_cell.length_a   1.000
_cell.length_b   1.000
_cell.length_c   1.000
_cell.angle_alpha   90.00
_cell.angle_beta   90.00
_cell.angle_gamma   90.00
#
_symmetry.space_group_name_H-M   'P 1'
#
loop_
_entity.id
_entity.type
_entity.pdbx_description
1 polymer ?
#
loop_
_entity_poly.entity_id
_entity_poly.type
_entity_poly.pdbx_seq_one_letter_code
_entity_poly.pdbx_strand_id
1 'polypeptide(L)'
;MRREWEPEDLIACWTLVDGDASLVGNKSGPTRLGFVLMLKFFELEGRFPRHAGEPPEAAVKYMAQQVKVDAANLASYDWSGRTIKYHRAQIREAYGFREATRADEDHLAAWLSEEVCPVELSEDRLREALLARCRAEPIEPPGRLDRILAAAGAAFDKRFCTEVVARLPPSTQERLVELIGDGTDGDAPAVGRRALAEVKADPGQLGLETLLNQIAILERVRSLGLPADLFDGCSEKLLGSWRARAARCYPSDLRASAAPVRLTLLACLCWVRTAEITDCLVDLLIGLVHKINARAERRVEGELIDDLKRVRGKEGILFRIAEAAVAEPEGTVRKVVFPVAGEATLQDLVREAKANEQTFRQRVRTVLASSYSAYYRRMLPSLLGALDFRSNSTCIAGKRIAVAEMKRANQTVLPMLRLDSLVVVAGEFVEAPLFVANDGAALDDVEIEVRFANTSPPAGLSELLNLDTSALASEVVTARFSESAWAILMPRLEAHRAVPAGRVVVAAPHVPGSHDLVLRLRSGGGAVAENRYTLHVVAPPAASLPVQVLGDTAVDSQALERVLASPGQSGPTIVGEGCLDDRTAKEVALRLDHGEVVVVLAQSVEAAEHYPVPVTLHPVETEWGSSVFHFTTDHGALPSLPRRNVLVAEDSTIQARCVVARIDGAPFTDTPVVIDFNPVPGAKAGAVVGSHEVGKGWLIFCQYRLCKRAAGGDGAARALLADLVRWAALPRRRLEVEESRLADGRRVARYSHTTAVA
;
A
#
# COMPACT_ATOMS: atom_id res chain seq x y z
N MET A 1 16.20 -48.66 -0.26
CA MET A 1 15.94 -49.64 -1.32
C MET A 1 14.46 -49.84 -1.65
N ARG A 2 14.14 -49.73 -2.94
CA ARG A 2 12.86 -50.11 -3.56
C ARG A 2 12.59 -51.62 -3.38
N ARG A 3 11.38 -51.99 -2.93
CA ARG A 3 11.00 -53.40 -2.66
C ARG A 3 10.31 -54.09 -3.84
N GLU A 4 9.51 -53.35 -4.60
CA GLU A 4 8.78 -53.85 -5.76
C GLU A 4 9.52 -53.50 -7.04
N TRP A 5 9.74 -54.49 -7.90
CA TRP A 5 10.54 -54.36 -9.12
C TRP A 5 9.78 -54.96 -10.29
N GLU A 6 9.60 -54.16 -11.35
CA GLU A 6 9.11 -54.65 -12.62
C GLU A 6 10.21 -55.39 -13.38
N PRO A 7 9.88 -56.32 -14.30
CA PRO A 7 10.88 -57.08 -15.05
C PRO A 7 11.91 -56.20 -15.79
N GLU A 8 11.47 -55.08 -16.36
CA GLU A 8 12.33 -54.14 -17.09
C GLU A 8 13.33 -53.43 -16.15
N ASP A 9 12.89 -53.05 -14.95
CA ASP A 9 13.75 -52.43 -13.94
C ASP A 9 14.79 -53.43 -13.39
N LEU A 10 14.43 -54.71 -13.26
CA LEU A 10 15.39 -55.77 -12.89
C LEU A 10 16.48 -55.92 -13.94
N ILE A 11 16.11 -55.90 -15.22
CA ILE A 11 17.07 -55.98 -16.31
C ILE A 11 18.01 -54.76 -16.28
N ALA A 12 17.48 -53.55 -16.08
CA ALA A 12 18.30 -52.34 -16.06
C ALA A 12 19.27 -52.29 -14.88
N CYS A 13 18.83 -52.67 -13.68
CA CYS A 13 19.56 -52.42 -12.43
C CYS A 13 20.31 -53.62 -11.85
N TRP A 14 19.95 -54.85 -12.24
CA TRP A 14 20.49 -56.07 -11.65
C TRP A 14 21.20 -56.98 -12.66
N THR A 15 21.26 -56.62 -13.94
CA THR A 15 22.00 -57.43 -14.91
C THR A 15 23.50 -57.29 -14.70
N LEU A 16 24.20 -58.43 -14.66
CA LEU A 16 25.67 -58.47 -14.59
C LEU A 16 26.26 -58.06 -15.93
N VAL A 17 27.22 -57.13 -15.90
CA VAL A 17 27.95 -56.67 -17.08
C VAL A 17 29.33 -57.34 -17.16
N ASP A 18 30.04 -57.20 -18.29
CA ASP A 18 31.29 -57.94 -18.56
C ASP A 18 32.37 -57.74 -17.47
N GLY A 19 32.43 -56.56 -16.85
CA GLY A 19 33.32 -56.28 -15.72
C GLY A 19 33.01 -57.12 -14.47
N ASP A 20 31.73 -57.44 -14.23
CA ASP A 20 31.28 -58.19 -13.05
C ASP A 20 31.71 -59.66 -13.10
N ALA A 21 31.76 -60.25 -14.29
CA ALA A 21 32.11 -61.67 -14.49
C ALA A 21 33.50 -62.00 -13.93
N SER A 22 34.44 -61.06 -14.05
CA SER A 22 35.80 -61.20 -13.51
C SER A 22 35.84 -61.30 -11.98
N LEU A 23 34.96 -60.56 -11.29
CA LEU A 23 34.85 -60.55 -9.82
C LEU A 23 34.14 -61.81 -9.28
N VAL A 24 33.32 -62.46 -10.11
CA VAL A 24 32.49 -63.61 -9.73
C VAL A 24 33.19 -64.96 -9.97
N GLY A 25 34.13 -65.02 -10.93
CA GLY A 25 34.69 -66.26 -11.46
C GLY A 25 35.20 -67.28 -10.43
N ASN A 26 35.76 -66.83 -9.32
CA ASN A 26 36.34 -67.68 -8.27
C ASN A 26 35.34 -68.14 -7.19
N LYS A 27 34.03 -67.94 -7.37
CA LYS A 27 32.97 -68.23 -6.38
C LYS A 27 32.03 -69.32 -6.87
N SER A 28 31.48 -70.12 -5.96
CA SER A 28 30.58 -71.25 -6.28
C SER A 28 29.37 -71.35 -5.35
N GLY A 29 28.27 -71.93 -5.86
CA GLY A 29 27.06 -72.21 -5.08
C GLY A 29 26.55 -71.00 -4.28
N PRO A 30 26.28 -71.16 -2.96
CA PRO A 30 25.82 -70.06 -2.08
C PRO A 30 26.70 -68.80 -2.11
N THR A 31 28.02 -68.96 -2.21
CA THR A 31 28.98 -67.84 -2.19
C THR A 31 28.93 -67.01 -3.48
N ARG A 32 28.62 -67.65 -4.62
CA ARG A 32 28.43 -66.98 -5.90
C ARG A 32 27.19 -66.09 -5.86
N LEU A 33 26.05 -66.65 -5.43
CA LEU A 33 24.79 -65.93 -5.35
C LEU A 33 24.85 -64.79 -4.32
N GLY A 34 25.39 -65.05 -3.13
CA GLY A 34 25.58 -64.02 -2.10
C GLY A 34 26.48 -62.87 -2.55
N PHE A 35 27.56 -63.15 -3.29
CA PHE A 35 28.46 -62.12 -3.80
C PHE A 35 27.80 -61.22 -4.85
N VAL A 36 27.15 -61.79 -5.87
CA VAL A 36 26.54 -60.97 -6.94
C VAL A 36 25.39 -60.11 -6.43
N LEU A 37 24.64 -60.61 -5.45
CA LEU A 37 23.60 -59.83 -4.79
C LEU A 37 24.19 -58.65 -4.03
N MET A 38 25.27 -58.86 -3.27
CA MET A 38 25.96 -57.75 -2.60
C MET A 38 26.59 -56.77 -3.59
N LEU A 39 27.15 -57.26 -4.71
CA LEU A 39 27.78 -56.44 -5.73
C LEU A 39 26.77 -55.45 -6.34
N LYS A 40 25.62 -55.95 -6.81
CA LYS A 40 24.56 -55.12 -7.39
C LYS A 40 23.81 -54.29 -6.36
N PHE A 41 23.60 -54.83 -5.17
CA PHE A 41 23.04 -54.04 -4.07
C PHE A 41 23.93 -52.84 -3.73
N PHE A 42 25.25 -53.04 -3.69
CA PHE A 42 26.22 -51.97 -3.43
C PHE A 42 26.25 -50.95 -4.56
N GLU A 43 26.16 -51.38 -5.82
CA GLU A 43 26.05 -50.49 -6.99
C GLU A 43 24.87 -49.52 -6.87
N LEU A 44 23.72 -50.05 -6.45
CA LEU A 44 22.48 -49.28 -6.34
C LEU A 44 22.46 -48.38 -5.11
N GLU A 45 22.76 -48.94 -3.93
CA GLU A 45 22.55 -48.28 -2.64
C GLU A 45 23.82 -47.65 -2.03
N GLY A 46 25.02 -47.92 -2.58
CA GLY A 46 26.30 -47.42 -2.05
C GLY A 46 26.68 -47.97 -0.67
N ARG A 47 26.02 -49.05 -0.22
CA ARG A 47 26.26 -49.73 1.08
C ARG A 47 25.94 -51.21 0.96
N PHE A 48 26.36 -52.01 1.94
CA PHE A 48 26.00 -53.42 1.99
C PHE A 48 24.61 -53.67 2.64
N PRO A 49 23.97 -54.82 2.33
CA PRO A 49 22.79 -55.29 3.05
C PRO A 49 23.09 -55.50 4.55
N ARG A 50 22.15 -55.09 5.40
CA ARG A 50 22.16 -55.27 6.87
C ARG A 50 21.81 -56.70 7.27
N HIS A 51 20.97 -57.37 6.50
CA HIS A 51 20.56 -58.77 6.72
C HIS A 51 20.14 -59.46 5.41
N ALA A 52 20.03 -60.79 5.45
CA ALA A 52 19.76 -61.63 4.28
C ALA A 52 18.44 -61.35 3.55
N GLY A 53 17.46 -60.76 4.24
CA GLY A 53 16.13 -60.43 3.71
C GLY A 53 15.99 -58.97 3.22
N GLU A 54 17.07 -58.20 3.22
CA GLU A 54 17.03 -56.84 2.69
C GLU A 54 17.00 -56.80 1.16
N PRO A 55 17.76 -57.63 0.41
CA PRO A 55 17.59 -57.75 -1.02
C PRO A 55 16.17 -58.22 -1.39
N PRO A 56 15.49 -57.59 -2.38
CA PRO A 56 14.16 -58.01 -2.82
C PRO A 56 14.15 -59.44 -3.38
N GLU A 57 13.10 -60.21 -3.09
CA GLU A 57 12.98 -61.61 -3.53
C GLU A 57 13.03 -61.74 -5.06
N ALA A 58 12.43 -60.80 -5.79
CA ALA A 58 12.47 -60.75 -7.24
C ALA A 58 13.91 -60.60 -7.78
N ALA A 59 14.72 -59.74 -7.16
CA ALA A 59 16.14 -59.59 -7.48
C ALA A 59 16.93 -60.86 -7.13
N VAL A 60 16.65 -61.52 -6.00
CA VAL A 60 17.28 -62.80 -5.63
C VAL A 60 17.02 -63.87 -6.68
N LYS A 61 15.77 -64.03 -7.14
CA LYS A 61 15.40 -65.00 -8.19
C LYS A 61 16.05 -64.66 -9.52
N TYR A 62 16.06 -63.40 -9.91
CA TYR A 62 16.67 -62.93 -11.16
C TYR A 62 18.19 -63.17 -11.16
N MET A 63 18.88 -62.81 -10.08
CA MET A 63 20.33 -63.03 -9.95
C MET A 63 20.69 -64.51 -9.91
N ALA A 64 19.89 -65.34 -9.24
CA ALA A 64 20.06 -66.79 -9.19
C ALA A 64 20.04 -67.43 -10.59
N GLN A 65 19.13 -66.99 -11.46
CA GLN A 65 19.08 -67.42 -12.85
C GLN A 65 20.33 -66.99 -13.64
N GLN A 66 20.75 -65.74 -13.50
CA GLN A 66 21.94 -65.22 -14.19
C GLN A 66 23.22 -66.00 -13.83
N VAL A 67 23.42 -66.35 -12.56
CA VAL A 67 24.63 -67.06 -12.10
C VAL A 67 24.51 -68.58 -12.12
N LYS A 68 23.37 -69.11 -12.56
CA LYS A 68 23.04 -70.55 -12.64
C LYS A 68 23.17 -71.26 -11.28
N VAL A 69 22.63 -70.67 -10.22
CA VAL A 69 22.57 -71.24 -8.86
C VAL A 69 21.13 -71.22 -8.39
N ASP A 70 20.65 -72.28 -7.74
CA ASP A 70 19.31 -72.28 -7.12
C ASP A 70 19.19 -71.15 -6.09
N ALA A 71 18.11 -70.36 -6.16
CA ALA A 71 17.84 -69.27 -5.24
C ALA A 71 17.78 -69.74 -3.77
N ALA A 72 17.35 -70.99 -3.52
CA ALA A 72 17.31 -71.58 -2.18
C ALA A 72 18.70 -71.67 -1.53
N ASN A 73 19.77 -71.75 -2.33
CA ASN A 73 21.14 -71.82 -1.82
C ASN A 73 21.59 -70.52 -1.12
N LEU A 74 20.88 -69.39 -1.29
CA LEU A 74 21.18 -68.16 -0.56
C LEU A 74 21.07 -68.37 0.96
N ALA A 75 20.18 -69.25 1.42
CA ALA A 75 20.02 -69.57 2.84
C ALA A 75 21.29 -70.18 3.46
N SER A 76 22.13 -70.83 2.66
CA SER A 76 23.41 -71.41 3.09
C SER A 76 24.59 -70.42 3.02
N TYR A 77 24.36 -69.17 2.59
CA TYR A 77 25.39 -68.14 2.59
C TYR A 77 25.55 -67.55 4.00
N ASP A 78 26.77 -67.57 4.54
CA ASP A 78 27.07 -67.03 5.87
C ASP A 78 27.20 -65.49 5.82
N TRP A 79 26.23 -64.81 6.43
CA TRP A 79 26.13 -63.35 6.51
C TRP A 79 26.95 -62.72 7.64
N SER A 80 27.69 -63.49 8.43
CA SER A 80 28.49 -62.96 9.56
C SER A 80 29.94 -63.49 9.64
N GLY A 81 30.31 -64.48 8.82
CA GLY A 81 31.63 -65.09 8.81
C GLY A 81 32.74 -64.37 8.02
N ARG A 82 33.84 -65.09 7.82
CA ARG A 82 35.05 -64.60 7.13
C ARG A 82 34.82 -64.35 5.63
N THR A 83 33.98 -65.17 5.00
CA THR A 83 33.69 -65.10 3.55
C THR A 83 33.02 -63.80 3.17
N ILE A 84 31.99 -63.35 3.91
CA ILE A 84 31.33 -62.07 3.64
C ILE A 84 32.27 -60.88 3.85
N LYS A 85 33.17 -60.92 4.85
CA LYS A 85 34.17 -59.86 5.05
C LYS A 85 35.11 -59.75 3.85
N TYR A 86 35.57 -60.87 3.33
CA TYR A 86 36.40 -60.90 2.12
C TYR A 86 35.63 -60.37 0.90
N HIS A 87 34.37 -60.78 0.72
CA HIS A 87 33.52 -60.27 -0.35
C HIS A 87 33.28 -58.75 -0.26
N ARG A 88 33.02 -58.21 0.93
CA ARG A 88 32.86 -56.76 1.13
C ARG A 88 34.13 -56.00 0.76
N ALA A 89 35.31 -56.51 1.13
CA ALA A 89 36.58 -55.91 0.74
C ALA A 89 36.77 -55.90 -0.79
N GLN A 90 36.49 -57.01 -1.48
CA GLN A 90 36.56 -57.08 -2.94
C GLN A 90 35.60 -56.11 -3.64
N ILE A 91 34.36 -56.00 -3.13
CA ILE A 91 33.35 -55.11 -3.72
C ILE A 91 33.73 -53.65 -3.52
N ARG A 92 34.25 -53.29 -2.34
CA ARG A 92 34.77 -51.95 -2.08
C ARG A 92 35.91 -51.58 -3.02
N GLU A 93 36.88 -52.47 -3.18
CA GLU A 93 38.00 -52.28 -4.10
C GLU A 93 37.52 -52.09 -5.55
N ALA A 94 36.55 -52.89 -5.99
CA ALA A 94 35.97 -52.78 -7.33
C ALA A 94 35.28 -51.44 -7.60
N TYR A 95 34.58 -50.88 -6.60
CA TYR A 95 33.90 -49.58 -6.73
C TYR A 95 34.74 -48.39 -6.25
N GLY A 96 35.98 -48.61 -5.80
CA GLY A 96 36.85 -47.56 -5.26
C GLY A 96 36.42 -47.02 -3.89
N PHE A 97 35.59 -47.75 -3.14
CA PHE A 97 35.14 -47.35 -1.80
C PHE A 97 36.12 -47.77 -0.70
N ARG A 98 36.10 -47.03 0.41
CA ARG A 98 36.81 -47.38 1.66
C ARG A 98 35.85 -47.47 2.84
N GLU A 99 36.23 -48.21 3.87
CA GLU A 99 35.49 -48.20 5.14
C GLU A 99 35.57 -46.83 5.80
N ALA A 100 34.46 -46.38 6.40
CA ALA A 100 34.46 -45.16 7.19
C ALA A 100 35.35 -45.27 8.42
N THR A 101 36.19 -44.27 8.62
CA THR A 101 36.99 -44.06 9.81
C THR A 101 36.31 -43.07 10.75
N ARG A 102 36.78 -42.97 12.00
CA ARG A 102 36.29 -41.93 12.92
C ARG A 102 36.50 -40.52 12.38
N ALA A 103 37.62 -40.29 11.67
CA ALA A 103 37.89 -38.99 11.07
C ALA A 103 36.85 -38.64 9.98
N ASP A 104 36.35 -39.63 9.26
CA ASP A 104 35.25 -39.43 8.30
C ASP A 104 33.92 -39.15 9.01
N GLU A 105 33.62 -39.87 10.09
CA GLU A 105 32.41 -39.60 10.88
C GLU A 105 32.41 -38.15 11.41
N ASP A 106 33.55 -37.69 11.93
CA ASP A 106 33.73 -36.32 12.41
C ASP A 106 33.64 -35.29 11.26
N HIS A 107 34.27 -35.58 10.11
CA HIS A 107 34.22 -34.73 8.92
C HIS A 107 32.77 -34.59 8.38
N LEU A 108 32.05 -35.70 8.26
CA LEU A 108 30.66 -35.72 7.79
C LEU A 108 29.73 -35.00 8.77
N ALA A 109 29.95 -35.16 10.09
CA ALA A 109 29.19 -34.43 11.10
C ALA A 109 29.42 -32.92 11.02
N ALA A 110 30.68 -32.48 10.85
CA ALA A 110 31.03 -31.07 10.68
C ALA A 110 30.41 -30.48 9.40
N TRP A 111 30.55 -31.16 8.27
CA TRP A 111 29.96 -30.77 6.99
C TRP A 111 28.43 -30.64 7.08
N LEU A 112 27.74 -31.65 7.63
CA LEU A 112 26.28 -31.59 7.84
C LEU A 112 25.89 -30.39 8.69
N SER A 113 26.62 -30.14 9.77
CA SER A 113 26.38 -29.04 10.70
C SER A 113 26.55 -27.68 10.03
N GLU A 114 27.58 -27.51 9.20
CA GLU A 114 27.96 -26.25 8.55
C GLU A 114 27.10 -25.93 7.32
N GLU A 115 26.85 -26.91 6.46
CA GLU A 115 26.27 -26.65 5.13
C GLU A 115 24.79 -27.05 5.02
N VAL A 116 24.34 -28.06 5.77
CA VAL A 116 23.02 -28.69 5.54
C VAL A 116 22.00 -28.33 6.62
N CYS A 117 22.36 -28.49 7.90
CA CYS A 117 21.49 -28.16 9.03
C CYS A 117 20.93 -26.72 9.05
N PRO A 118 21.62 -25.67 8.54
CA PRO A 118 21.04 -24.32 8.50
C PRO A 118 19.80 -24.17 7.61
N VAL A 119 19.64 -25.05 6.61
CA VAL A 119 18.59 -24.96 5.58
C VAL A 119 17.64 -26.15 5.56
N GLU A 120 18.06 -27.32 6.06
CA GLU A 120 17.22 -28.52 6.13
C GLU A 120 17.02 -28.99 7.58
N LEU A 121 15.75 -29.20 7.94
CA LEU A 121 15.33 -29.60 9.29
C LEU A 121 14.74 -31.01 9.33
N SER A 122 14.48 -31.62 8.16
CA SER A 122 13.99 -32.99 8.07
C SER A 122 15.12 -33.98 8.28
N GLU A 123 15.01 -34.81 9.32
CA GLU A 123 16.01 -35.85 9.60
C GLU A 123 16.18 -36.83 8.42
N ASP A 124 15.09 -37.17 7.73
CA ASP A 124 15.14 -38.04 6.54
C ASP A 124 15.95 -37.42 5.42
N ARG A 125 15.77 -36.12 5.15
CA ARG A 125 16.55 -35.40 4.14
C ARG A 125 18.01 -35.20 4.54
N LEU A 126 18.28 -34.98 5.84
CA LEU A 126 19.66 -34.98 6.36
C LEU A 126 20.32 -36.34 6.18
N ARG A 127 19.58 -37.43 6.40
CA ARG A 127 20.05 -38.80 6.17
C ARG A 127 20.33 -39.05 4.69
N GLU A 128 19.46 -38.62 3.79
CA GLU A 128 19.67 -38.72 2.34
C GLU A 128 20.91 -37.93 1.90
N ALA A 129 21.07 -36.70 2.39
CA ALA A 129 22.23 -35.86 2.12
C ALA A 129 23.53 -36.51 2.62
N LEU A 130 23.51 -37.08 3.82
CA LEU A 130 24.65 -37.82 4.38
C LEU A 130 25.03 -39.03 3.52
N LEU A 131 24.05 -39.83 3.08
CA LEU A 131 24.28 -40.98 2.21
C LEU A 131 24.82 -40.56 0.84
N ALA A 132 24.28 -39.49 0.26
CA ALA A 132 24.76 -38.93 -0.99
C ALA A 132 26.21 -38.43 -0.87
N ARG A 133 26.55 -37.78 0.25
CA ARG A 133 27.92 -37.32 0.52
C ARG A 133 28.90 -38.48 0.68
N CYS A 134 28.51 -39.54 1.41
CA CYS A 134 29.32 -40.76 1.52
C CYS A 134 29.63 -41.35 0.13
N ARG A 135 28.63 -41.39 -0.76
CA ARG A 135 28.80 -41.89 -2.13
C ARG A 135 29.73 -41.00 -2.97
N ALA A 136 29.70 -39.68 -2.77
CA ALA A 136 30.53 -38.73 -3.49
C ALA A 136 32.01 -38.75 -3.04
N GLU A 137 32.30 -39.17 -1.81
CA GLU A 137 33.66 -39.27 -1.24
C GLU A 137 34.24 -40.70 -1.20
N PRO A 138 33.72 -41.61 -2.05
CA PRO A 138 33.86 -43.06 -1.92
C PRO A 138 33.96 -43.65 -0.50
N ILE A 139 33.09 -43.24 0.42
CA ILE A 139 33.04 -43.74 1.80
C ILE A 139 31.85 -44.69 1.96
N GLU A 140 32.07 -45.90 2.48
CA GLU A 140 30.94 -46.76 2.87
C GLU A 140 30.19 -46.10 4.04
N PRO A 141 28.87 -45.89 3.95
CA PRO A 141 28.09 -45.26 5.00
C PRO A 141 28.33 -45.88 6.39
N PRO A 142 28.70 -45.08 7.40
CA PRO A 142 28.95 -45.56 8.75
C PRO A 142 27.74 -46.30 9.33
N GLY A 143 27.97 -47.35 10.12
CA GLY A 143 26.89 -48.09 10.78
C GLY A 143 26.10 -47.28 11.83
N ARG A 144 26.56 -46.07 12.18
CA ARG A 144 25.99 -45.19 13.22
C ARG A 144 25.51 -43.86 12.67
N LEU A 145 24.88 -43.85 11.49
CA LEU A 145 24.36 -42.63 10.85
C LEU A 145 23.56 -41.74 11.81
N ASP A 146 22.69 -42.33 12.63
CA ASP A 146 21.83 -41.59 13.56
C ASP A 146 22.65 -40.80 14.59
N ARG A 147 23.81 -41.34 15.00
CA ARG A 147 24.73 -40.66 15.91
C ARG A 147 25.42 -39.48 15.22
N ILE A 148 25.77 -39.62 13.94
CA ILE A 148 26.37 -38.54 13.14
C ILE A 148 25.35 -37.41 12.94
N LEU A 149 24.11 -37.76 12.58
CA LEU A 149 23.00 -36.81 12.46
C LEU A 149 22.76 -36.06 13.77
N ALA A 150 22.68 -36.77 14.89
CA ALA A 150 22.52 -36.16 16.21
C ALA A 150 23.71 -35.26 16.59
N ALA A 151 24.94 -35.67 16.30
CA ALA A 151 26.14 -34.89 16.55
C ALA A 151 26.18 -33.60 15.71
N ALA A 152 25.86 -33.70 14.42
CA ALA A 152 25.77 -32.57 13.51
C ALA A 152 24.70 -31.55 13.96
N GLY A 153 23.51 -32.05 14.31
CA GLY A 153 22.42 -31.23 14.83
C GLY A 153 22.78 -30.54 16.14
N ALA A 154 23.38 -31.26 17.09
CA ALA A 154 23.83 -30.68 18.35
C ALA A 154 24.94 -29.63 18.16
N ALA A 155 25.87 -29.86 17.23
CA ALA A 155 26.91 -28.91 16.89
C ALA A 155 26.33 -27.64 16.24
N PHE A 156 25.34 -27.81 15.36
CA PHE A 156 24.63 -26.71 14.70
C PHE A 156 23.84 -25.88 15.73
N ASP A 157 23.02 -26.53 16.57
CA ASP A 157 22.24 -25.88 17.62
C ASP A 157 23.14 -25.07 18.56
N LYS A 158 24.29 -25.62 18.94
CA LYS A 158 25.28 -24.93 19.79
C LYS A 158 25.84 -23.70 19.10
N ARG A 159 26.26 -23.80 17.83
CA ARG A 159 26.79 -22.68 17.05
C ARG A 159 25.73 -21.58 16.87
N PHE A 160 24.53 -21.96 16.44
CA PHE A 160 23.40 -21.03 16.27
C PHE A 160 23.09 -20.28 17.57
N CYS A 161 23.00 -20.98 18.71
CA CYS A 161 22.78 -20.32 20.00
C CYS A 161 23.92 -19.37 20.38
N THR A 162 25.17 -19.72 20.06
CA THR A 162 26.33 -18.88 20.36
C THR A 162 26.31 -17.60 19.53
N GLU A 163 26.02 -17.71 18.23
CA GLU A 163 25.94 -16.57 17.30
C GLU A 163 24.79 -15.61 17.65
N VAL A 164 23.59 -16.14 17.95
CA VAL A 164 22.44 -15.33 18.35
C VAL A 164 22.75 -14.57 19.65
N VAL A 165 23.30 -15.25 20.66
CA VAL A 165 23.64 -14.60 21.94
C VAL A 165 24.72 -13.55 21.77
N ALA A 166 25.72 -13.80 20.90
CA ALA A 166 26.76 -12.82 20.62
C ALA A 166 26.23 -11.52 19.99
N ARG A 167 25.12 -11.60 19.23
CA ARG A 167 24.43 -10.44 18.65
C ARG A 167 23.47 -9.74 19.60
N LEU A 168 23.13 -10.32 20.75
CA LEU A 168 22.21 -9.74 21.73
C LEU A 168 22.92 -8.80 22.70
N PRO A 169 22.54 -7.51 22.79
CA PRO A 169 23.06 -6.61 23.82
C PRO A 169 22.73 -7.13 25.24
N PRO A 170 23.59 -6.91 26.25
CA PRO A 170 23.34 -7.36 27.61
C PRO A 170 21.98 -6.94 28.18
N SER A 171 21.57 -5.69 27.92
CA SER A 171 20.26 -5.18 28.36
C SER A 171 19.07 -5.89 27.69
N THR A 172 19.23 -6.34 26.45
CA THR A 172 18.21 -7.15 25.75
C THR A 172 18.18 -8.57 26.32
N GLN A 173 19.33 -9.15 26.67
CA GLN A 173 19.38 -10.47 27.32
C GLN A 173 18.66 -10.46 28.67
N GLU A 174 18.86 -9.41 29.47
CA GLU A 174 18.17 -9.22 30.76
C GLU A 174 16.64 -9.13 30.56
N ARG A 175 16.18 -8.25 29.65
CA ARG A 175 14.74 -8.11 29.34
C ARG A 175 14.11 -9.41 28.82
N LEU A 176 14.85 -10.21 28.04
CA LEU A 176 14.37 -11.52 27.58
C LEU A 176 14.20 -12.48 28.76
N VAL A 177 15.15 -12.53 29.69
CA VAL A 177 15.05 -13.38 30.89
C VAL A 177 13.95 -12.90 31.84
N GLU A 178 13.69 -11.60 31.91
CA GLU A 178 12.60 -11.05 32.72
C GLU A 178 11.21 -11.59 32.29
N LEU A 179 11.03 -11.92 31.00
CA LEU A 179 9.79 -12.51 30.49
C LEU A 179 9.39 -13.81 31.19
N ILE A 180 10.36 -14.58 31.70
CA ILE A 180 10.06 -15.86 32.38
C ILE A 180 9.89 -15.70 33.90
N GLY A 181 10.31 -14.57 34.48
CA GLY A 181 10.27 -14.26 35.92
C GLY A 181 11.15 -15.18 36.80
N ASP A 182 11.41 -14.74 38.03
CA ASP A 182 12.45 -15.32 38.91
C ASP A 182 12.06 -16.61 39.66
N GLY A 183 10.82 -17.07 39.52
CA GLY A 183 10.42 -18.40 39.99
C GLY A 183 10.27 -18.61 41.50
N THR A 184 10.22 -17.56 42.34
CA THR A 184 9.82 -17.69 43.74
C THR A 184 8.31 -17.98 43.84
N ASP A 185 7.95 -19.25 44.00
CA ASP A 185 6.59 -19.65 44.35
C ASP A 185 6.26 -19.14 45.76
N GLY A 186 5.36 -18.17 45.79
CA GLY A 186 4.89 -17.48 46.98
C GLY A 186 4.54 -16.02 46.68
N ASP A 187 5.39 -15.31 45.91
CA ASP A 187 5.19 -13.89 45.60
C ASP A 187 6.06 -13.33 44.44
N ALA A 188 6.66 -14.16 43.56
CA ALA A 188 7.28 -13.63 42.33
C ALA A 188 6.24 -12.81 41.56
N PRO A 189 6.53 -11.56 41.12
CA PRO A 189 5.51 -10.68 40.60
C PRO A 189 4.77 -11.37 39.45
N ALA A 190 3.45 -11.52 39.60
CA ALA A 190 2.54 -12.14 38.62
C ALA A 190 2.74 -11.61 37.18
N VAL A 191 3.43 -10.48 37.04
CA VAL A 191 3.84 -9.76 35.84
C VAL A 191 4.66 -10.63 34.86
N GLY A 192 5.71 -11.34 35.29
CA GLY A 192 6.57 -12.10 34.36
C GLY A 192 5.86 -13.30 33.72
N ARG A 193 5.19 -14.14 34.54
CA ARG A 193 4.37 -15.27 34.06
C ARG A 193 3.24 -14.80 33.11
N ARG A 194 2.64 -13.63 33.38
CA ARG A 194 1.67 -13.01 32.48
C ARG A 194 2.31 -12.53 31.18
N ALA A 195 3.50 -11.93 31.23
CA ALA A 195 4.18 -11.42 30.04
C ALA A 195 4.50 -12.50 29.01
N LEU A 196 5.09 -13.64 29.40
CA LEU A 196 5.34 -14.73 28.44
C LEU A 196 4.03 -15.32 27.89
N ALA A 197 3.01 -15.46 28.74
CA ALA A 197 1.71 -15.97 28.31
C ALA A 197 1.03 -15.02 27.30
N GLU A 198 1.11 -13.71 27.53
CA GLU A 198 0.60 -12.67 26.63
C GLU A 198 1.31 -12.70 25.27
N VAL A 199 2.65 -12.83 25.25
CA VAL A 199 3.41 -12.93 23.99
C VAL A 199 3.01 -14.16 23.18
N LYS A 200 2.70 -15.28 23.86
CA LYS A 200 2.28 -16.54 23.23
C LYS A 200 0.80 -16.60 22.85
N ALA A 201 -0.04 -15.72 23.39
CA ALA A 201 -1.48 -15.80 23.24
C ALA A 201 -1.92 -15.49 21.81
N ASP A 202 -2.86 -16.28 21.29
CA ASP A 202 -3.55 -15.99 20.04
C ASP A 202 -4.56 -14.84 20.24
N PRO A 203 -4.85 -14.07 19.17
CA PRO A 203 -5.87 -13.03 19.22
C PRO A 203 -7.24 -13.63 19.59
N GLY A 204 -7.93 -12.97 20.52
CA GLY A 204 -9.30 -13.32 20.90
C GLY A 204 -10.34 -12.98 19.83
N GLN A 205 -11.61 -12.91 20.21
CA GLN A 205 -12.70 -12.59 19.27
C GLN A 205 -12.51 -11.20 18.62
N LEU A 206 -13.00 -11.06 17.38
CA LEU A 206 -12.95 -9.80 16.63
C LEU A 206 -13.65 -8.66 17.38
N GLY A 207 -12.84 -7.73 17.90
CA GLY A 207 -13.29 -6.60 18.72
C GLY A 207 -12.21 -5.53 18.90
N LEU A 208 -12.63 -4.32 19.28
CA LEU A 208 -11.72 -3.20 19.55
C LEU A 208 -10.75 -3.51 20.70
N GLU A 209 -11.24 -4.13 21.76
CA GLU A 209 -10.42 -4.52 22.92
C GLU A 209 -9.33 -5.52 22.52
N THR A 210 -9.66 -6.49 21.66
CA THR A 210 -8.69 -7.44 21.10
C THR A 210 -7.60 -6.72 20.32
N LEU A 211 -7.96 -5.75 19.46
CA LEU A 211 -6.99 -4.97 18.69
C LEU A 211 -6.08 -4.14 19.61
N LEU A 212 -6.64 -3.43 20.60
CA LEU A 212 -5.85 -2.64 21.55
C LEU A 212 -4.91 -3.53 22.40
N ASN A 213 -5.37 -4.71 22.80
CA ASN A 213 -4.54 -5.67 23.51
C ASN A 213 -3.39 -6.19 22.62
N GLN A 214 -3.64 -6.49 21.34
CA GLN A 214 -2.58 -6.90 20.41
C GLN A 214 -1.55 -5.79 20.19
N ILE A 215 -1.97 -4.52 20.14
CA ILE A 215 -1.05 -3.36 20.09
C ILE A 215 -0.17 -3.34 21.34
N ALA A 216 -0.74 -3.49 22.53
CA ALA A 216 0.03 -3.48 23.77
C ALA A 216 1.05 -4.64 23.84
N ILE A 217 0.70 -5.83 23.31
CA ILE A 217 1.63 -6.95 23.20
C ILE A 217 2.75 -6.61 22.21
N LEU A 218 2.43 -6.04 21.04
CA LEU A 218 3.42 -5.65 20.04
C LEU A 218 4.42 -4.62 20.61
N GLU A 219 3.94 -3.59 21.30
CA GLU A 219 4.77 -2.58 21.94
C GLU A 219 5.70 -3.20 22.99
N ARG A 220 5.19 -4.15 23.79
CA ARG A 220 6.01 -4.87 24.77
C ARG A 220 7.07 -5.74 24.12
N VAL A 221 6.75 -6.44 23.03
CA VAL A 221 7.74 -7.26 22.32
C VAL A 221 8.81 -6.38 21.70
N ARG A 222 8.45 -5.21 21.17
CA ARG A 222 9.41 -4.24 20.61
C ARG A 222 10.27 -3.58 21.68
N SER A 223 9.74 -3.33 22.88
CA SER A 223 10.52 -2.74 23.98
C SER A 223 11.63 -3.65 24.51
N LEU A 224 11.63 -4.94 24.15
CA LEU A 224 12.76 -5.84 24.38
C LEU A 224 14.03 -5.37 23.64
N GLY A 225 13.89 -4.64 22.54
CA GLY A 225 15.03 -4.09 21.79
C GLY A 225 15.86 -5.17 21.12
N LEU A 226 15.20 -6.09 20.39
CA LEU A 226 15.88 -7.04 19.53
C LEU A 226 16.53 -6.29 18.36
N PRO A 227 17.84 -6.50 18.08
CA PRO A 227 18.50 -5.90 16.91
C PRO A 227 17.82 -6.30 15.60
N ALA A 228 17.72 -5.38 14.65
CA ALA A 228 17.04 -5.61 13.36
C ALA A 228 17.76 -6.62 12.46
N ASP A 229 19.05 -6.85 12.69
CA ASP A 229 19.96 -7.77 11.99
C ASP A 229 20.22 -9.07 12.78
N LEU A 230 19.51 -9.28 13.90
CA LEU A 230 19.75 -10.40 14.82
C LEU A 230 19.80 -11.76 14.10
N PHE A 231 18.88 -11.98 13.16
CA PHE A 231 18.74 -13.24 12.42
C PHE A 231 19.16 -13.15 10.95
N ASP A 232 19.99 -12.16 10.58
CA ASP A 232 20.53 -12.08 9.23
C ASP A 232 21.29 -13.37 8.86
N GLY A 233 20.92 -13.94 7.71
CA GLY A 233 21.42 -15.23 7.21
C GLY A 233 20.66 -16.46 7.68
N CYS A 234 19.64 -16.32 8.53
CA CYS A 234 18.81 -17.43 9.01
C CYS A 234 17.59 -17.66 8.13
N SER A 235 17.22 -18.93 7.90
CA SER A 235 16.00 -19.26 7.16
C SER A 235 14.74 -19.09 8.03
N GLU A 236 13.62 -18.66 7.44
CA GLU A 236 12.33 -18.54 8.15
C GLU A 236 11.88 -19.88 8.74
N LYS A 237 12.15 -20.99 8.05
CA LYS A 237 11.84 -22.35 8.49
C LYS A 237 12.58 -22.70 9.80
N LEU A 238 13.85 -22.32 9.92
CA LEU A 238 14.64 -22.49 11.14
C LEU A 238 14.05 -21.68 12.29
N LEU A 239 13.79 -20.39 12.09
CA LEU A 239 13.22 -19.51 13.11
C LEU A 239 11.84 -20.01 13.56
N GLY A 240 11.01 -20.46 12.62
CA GLY A 240 9.71 -21.06 12.90
C GLY A 240 9.80 -22.32 13.77
N SER A 241 10.78 -23.19 13.52
CA SER A 241 11.04 -24.38 14.35
C SER A 241 11.45 -24.02 15.79
N TRP A 242 12.37 -23.07 15.95
CA TRP A 242 12.78 -22.58 17.27
C TRP A 242 11.65 -21.86 18.01
N ARG A 243 10.86 -21.03 17.32
CA ARG A 243 9.64 -20.41 17.86
C ARG A 243 8.62 -21.47 18.29
N ALA A 244 8.39 -22.52 17.49
CA ALA A 244 7.46 -23.61 17.84
C ALA A 244 7.93 -24.39 19.06
N ARG A 245 9.25 -24.63 19.18
CA ARG A 245 9.85 -25.22 20.39
C ARG A 245 9.62 -24.31 21.60
N ALA A 246 9.94 -23.02 21.50
CA ALA A 246 9.77 -22.05 22.59
C ALA A 246 8.30 -21.90 23.02
N ALA A 247 7.35 -21.95 22.07
CA ALA A 247 5.92 -21.86 22.34
C ALA A 247 5.44 -23.01 23.25
N ARG A 248 5.96 -24.23 23.07
CA ARG A 248 5.61 -25.41 23.88
C ARG A 248 6.26 -25.43 25.28
N CYS A 249 7.33 -24.68 25.49
CA CYS A 249 8.02 -24.65 26.79
C CYS A 249 7.23 -23.87 27.85
N TYR A 250 7.12 -24.42 29.05
CA TYR A 250 6.70 -23.67 30.24
C TYR A 250 7.85 -22.76 30.73
N PRO A 251 7.56 -21.72 31.55
CA PRO A 251 8.61 -20.91 32.16
C PRO A 251 9.68 -21.75 32.90
N SER A 252 9.29 -22.85 33.55
CA SER A 252 10.21 -23.79 34.21
C SER A 252 11.20 -24.43 33.24
N ASP A 253 10.74 -24.85 32.06
CA ASP A 253 11.57 -25.51 31.05
C ASP A 253 12.62 -24.55 30.48
N LEU A 254 12.22 -23.29 30.28
CA LEU A 254 13.11 -22.23 29.83
C LEU A 254 14.17 -21.90 30.88
N ARG A 255 13.82 -21.88 32.17
CA ARG A 255 14.79 -21.71 33.27
C ARG A 255 15.77 -22.88 33.36
N ALA A 256 15.28 -24.10 33.22
CA ALA A 256 16.10 -25.32 33.26
C ALA A 256 17.06 -25.45 32.06
N SER A 257 16.76 -24.77 30.95
CA SER A 257 17.61 -24.76 29.76
C SER A 257 18.92 -24.00 30.00
N ALA A 258 20.01 -24.43 29.34
CA ALA A 258 21.27 -23.69 29.35
C ALA A 258 21.07 -22.25 28.84
N ALA A 259 21.79 -21.28 29.39
CA ALA A 259 21.58 -19.86 29.10
C ALA A 259 21.57 -19.52 27.60
N PRO A 260 22.49 -20.06 26.75
CA PRO A 260 22.45 -19.78 25.32
C PRO A 260 21.19 -20.30 24.62
N VAL A 261 20.73 -21.49 24.99
CA VAL A 261 19.51 -22.11 24.45
C VAL A 261 18.27 -21.33 24.90
N ARG A 262 18.21 -20.95 26.18
CA ARG A 262 17.11 -20.15 26.73
C ARG A 262 16.96 -18.82 26.00
N LEU A 263 18.06 -18.06 25.86
CA LEU A 263 18.05 -16.76 25.20
C LEU A 263 17.64 -16.87 23.73
N THR A 264 18.16 -17.88 23.02
CA THR A 264 17.83 -18.14 21.61
C THR A 264 16.35 -18.49 21.44
N LEU A 265 15.79 -19.35 22.30
CA LEU A 265 14.36 -19.69 22.28
C LEU A 265 13.48 -18.46 22.47
N LEU A 266 13.80 -17.61 23.46
CA LEU A 266 13.06 -16.39 23.75
C LEU A 266 13.19 -15.36 22.61
N ALA A 267 14.39 -15.18 22.07
CA ALA A 267 14.65 -14.27 20.96
C ALA A 267 13.87 -14.70 19.70
N CYS A 268 13.94 -15.98 19.30
CA CYS A 268 13.19 -16.51 18.15
C CYS A 268 11.67 -16.39 18.36
N LEU A 269 11.17 -16.66 19.58
CA LEU A 269 9.76 -16.48 19.92
C LEU A 269 9.33 -15.03 19.70
N CYS A 270 9.99 -14.08 20.36
CA CYS A 270 9.64 -12.66 20.28
C CYS A 270 9.80 -12.08 18.87
N TRP A 271 10.85 -12.49 18.14
CA TRP A 271 11.08 -12.06 16.76
C TRP A 271 9.95 -12.47 15.83
N VAL A 272 9.64 -13.77 15.77
CA VAL A 272 8.58 -14.29 14.90
C VAL A 272 7.21 -13.77 15.35
N ARG A 273 6.97 -13.65 16.67
CA ARG A 273 5.72 -13.06 17.19
C ARG A 273 5.52 -11.60 16.80
N THR A 274 6.59 -10.82 16.61
CA THR A 274 6.46 -9.44 16.14
C THR A 274 5.79 -9.39 14.76
N ALA A 275 6.19 -10.27 13.85
CA ALA A 275 5.59 -10.38 12.52
C ALA A 275 4.15 -10.92 12.61
N GLU A 276 3.94 -12.03 13.32
CA GLU A 276 2.61 -12.64 13.48
C GLU A 276 1.57 -11.67 14.09
N ILE A 277 1.97 -10.88 15.10
CA ILE A 277 1.08 -9.88 15.71
C ILE A 277 0.82 -8.72 14.74
N THR A 278 1.83 -8.30 13.97
CA THR A 278 1.67 -7.25 12.97
C THR A 278 0.66 -7.66 11.90
N ASP A 279 0.78 -8.87 11.36
CA ASP A 279 -0.18 -9.41 10.38
C ASP A 279 -1.58 -9.53 10.99
N CYS A 280 -1.67 -10.05 12.21
CA CYS A 280 -2.92 -10.14 12.95
C CYS A 280 -3.59 -8.77 13.15
N LEU A 281 -2.84 -7.72 13.45
CA LEU A 281 -3.38 -6.36 13.61
C LEU A 281 -4.01 -5.84 12.32
N VAL A 282 -3.42 -6.16 11.17
CA VAL A 282 -3.98 -5.81 9.85
C VAL A 282 -5.27 -6.58 9.59
N ASP A 283 -5.30 -7.89 9.87
CA ASP A 283 -6.51 -8.70 9.73
C ASP A 283 -7.64 -8.24 10.65
N LEU A 284 -7.32 -7.90 11.90
CA LEU A 284 -8.27 -7.35 12.87
C LEU A 284 -8.82 -5.99 12.39
N LEU A 285 -7.98 -5.12 11.83
CA LEU A 285 -8.44 -3.86 11.23
C LEU A 285 -9.43 -4.13 10.09
N ILE A 286 -9.07 -4.99 9.13
CA ILE A 286 -9.93 -5.31 7.98
C ILE A 286 -11.27 -5.87 8.46
N GLY A 287 -11.23 -6.84 9.39
CA GLY A 287 -12.42 -7.44 9.96
C GLY A 287 -13.32 -6.43 10.68
N LEU A 288 -12.72 -5.51 11.47
CA LEU A 288 -13.46 -4.48 12.19
C LEU A 288 -14.11 -3.46 11.24
N VAL A 289 -13.39 -3.03 10.20
CA VAL A 289 -13.94 -2.12 9.17
C VAL A 289 -15.18 -2.74 8.51
N HIS A 290 -15.08 -3.98 8.05
CA HIS A 290 -16.21 -4.68 7.44
C HIS A 290 -17.38 -4.85 8.42
N LYS A 291 -17.10 -5.22 9.67
CA LYS A 291 -18.13 -5.38 10.71
C LYS A 291 -18.86 -4.08 11.01
N ILE A 292 -18.17 -2.94 11.01
CA ILE A 292 -18.77 -1.62 11.25
C ILE A 292 -19.66 -1.22 10.07
N ASN A 293 -19.17 -1.35 8.84
CA ASN A 293 -19.94 -1.01 7.64
C ASN A 293 -21.23 -1.85 7.57
N ALA A 294 -21.10 -3.17 7.70
CA ALA A 294 -22.25 -4.07 7.66
C ALA A 294 -23.25 -3.82 8.81
N ARG A 295 -22.80 -3.29 9.96
CA ARG A 295 -23.69 -2.93 11.08
C ARG A 295 -24.42 -1.61 10.82
N ALA A 296 -23.74 -0.64 10.21
CA ALA A 296 -24.34 0.64 9.84
C ALA A 296 -25.43 0.45 8.79
N GLU A 297 -25.15 -0.32 7.74
CA GLU A 297 -26.13 -0.68 6.70
C GLU A 297 -27.35 -1.37 7.29
N ARG A 298 -27.15 -2.47 8.03
CA ARG A 298 -28.25 -3.21 8.67
C ARG A 298 -29.11 -2.36 9.60
N ARG A 299 -28.49 -1.42 10.33
CA ARG A 299 -29.23 -0.51 11.22
C ARG A 299 -30.14 0.41 10.42
N VAL A 300 -29.63 0.99 9.34
CA VAL A 300 -30.40 1.92 8.50
C VAL A 300 -31.47 1.20 7.70
N GLU A 301 -31.17 0.01 7.18
CA GLU A 301 -32.17 -0.88 6.58
C GLU A 301 -33.30 -1.21 7.56
N GLY A 302 -32.98 -1.56 8.81
CA GLY A 302 -33.99 -1.81 9.84
C GLY A 302 -34.87 -0.59 10.13
N GLU A 303 -34.25 0.58 10.33
CA GLU A 303 -34.97 1.85 10.55
C GLU A 303 -35.86 2.23 9.35
N LEU A 304 -35.41 1.97 8.12
CA LEU A 304 -36.17 2.25 6.90
C LEU A 304 -37.28 1.24 6.65
N ILE A 305 -37.08 -0.04 6.95
CA ILE A 305 -38.15 -1.05 6.92
C ILE A 305 -39.25 -0.66 7.92
N ASP A 306 -38.87 -0.17 9.10
CA ASP A 306 -39.84 0.27 10.11
C ASP A 306 -40.55 1.58 9.71
N ASP A 307 -39.87 2.50 9.02
CA ASP A 307 -40.50 3.69 8.41
C ASP A 307 -41.40 3.31 7.20
N LEU A 308 -41.01 2.34 6.38
CA LEU A 308 -41.80 1.83 5.25
C LEU A 308 -43.08 1.13 5.71
N LYS A 309 -43.01 0.32 6.77
CA LYS A 309 -44.19 -0.28 7.42
C LYS A 309 -45.22 0.78 7.88
N ARG A 310 -44.79 2.02 8.11
CA ARG A 310 -45.66 3.14 8.50
C ARG A 310 -46.30 3.85 7.30
N VAL A 311 -45.74 3.77 6.09
CA VAL A 311 -46.31 4.37 4.86
C VAL A 311 -47.17 3.34 4.12
N ARG A 312 -48.43 3.18 4.56
CA ARG A 312 -49.39 2.28 3.91
C ARG A 312 -49.84 2.86 2.56
N GLY A 313 -49.69 2.08 1.47
CA GLY A 313 -50.33 2.35 0.17
C GLY A 313 -49.49 2.03 -1.08
N LYS A 314 -48.15 1.94 -0.97
CA LYS A 314 -47.23 1.73 -2.12
C LYS A 314 -47.19 0.30 -2.65
N GLU A 315 -47.21 -0.68 -1.75
CA GLU A 315 -47.25 -2.10 -2.11
C GLU A 315 -48.45 -2.38 -3.04
N GLY A 316 -49.61 -1.78 -2.76
CA GLY A 316 -50.80 -1.91 -3.60
C GLY A 316 -50.71 -1.28 -4.99
N ILE A 317 -49.79 -0.34 -5.23
CA ILE A 317 -49.54 0.19 -6.59
C ILE A 317 -48.58 -0.73 -7.34
N LEU A 318 -47.50 -1.19 -6.69
CA LEU A 318 -46.52 -2.11 -7.27
C LEU A 318 -47.15 -3.46 -7.65
N PHE A 319 -48.02 -4.01 -6.78
CA PHE A 319 -48.76 -5.24 -7.07
C PHE A 319 -49.67 -5.09 -8.28
N ARG A 320 -50.42 -3.98 -8.39
CA ARG A 320 -51.30 -3.74 -9.54
C ARG A 320 -50.54 -3.58 -10.86
N ILE A 321 -49.36 -2.92 -10.84
CA ILE A 321 -48.48 -2.83 -12.01
C ILE A 321 -47.97 -4.21 -12.41
N ALA A 322 -47.52 -5.02 -11.45
CA ALA A 322 -47.03 -6.37 -11.69
C ALA A 322 -48.14 -7.28 -12.25
N GLU A 323 -49.36 -7.23 -11.70
CA GLU A 323 -50.53 -7.95 -12.20
C GLU A 323 -50.86 -7.54 -13.64
N ALA A 324 -50.87 -6.25 -13.94
CA ALA A 324 -51.14 -5.76 -15.29
C ALA A 324 -50.07 -6.21 -16.30
N ALA A 325 -48.79 -6.12 -15.93
CA ALA A 325 -47.68 -6.54 -16.79
C ALA A 325 -47.65 -8.05 -17.04
N VAL A 326 -48.04 -8.87 -16.05
CA VAL A 326 -48.15 -10.33 -16.20
C VAL A 326 -49.39 -10.72 -17.01
N ALA A 327 -50.49 -9.99 -16.87
CA ALA A 327 -51.73 -10.26 -17.62
C ALA A 327 -51.60 -9.96 -19.12
N GLU A 328 -50.78 -8.97 -19.50
CA GLU A 328 -50.56 -8.60 -20.90
C GLU A 328 -49.06 -8.33 -21.18
N PRO A 329 -48.24 -9.39 -21.29
CA PRO A 329 -46.77 -9.28 -21.33
C PRO A 329 -46.21 -8.63 -22.61
N GLU A 330 -46.92 -8.79 -23.74
CA GLU A 330 -46.54 -8.18 -25.03
C GLU A 330 -47.14 -6.76 -25.21
N GLY A 331 -47.92 -6.28 -24.24
CA GLY A 331 -48.58 -4.99 -24.31
C GLY A 331 -47.62 -3.83 -24.02
N THR A 332 -47.75 -2.74 -24.79
CA THR A 332 -46.91 -1.55 -24.58
C THR A 332 -47.17 -0.92 -23.22
N VAL A 333 -46.13 -0.40 -22.55
CA VAL A 333 -46.20 0.29 -21.24
C VAL A 333 -47.34 1.31 -21.16
N ARG A 334 -47.57 2.07 -22.25
CA ARG A 334 -48.62 3.08 -22.33
C ARG A 334 -50.05 2.51 -22.26
N LYS A 335 -50.25 1.29 -22.74
CA LYS A 335 -51.57 0.61 -22.75
C LYS A 335 -51.80 -0.24 -21.51
N VAL A 336 -50.74 -0.81 -20.93
CA VAL A 336 -50.85 -1.79 -19.83
C VAL A 336 -50.57 -1.16 -18.47
N VAL A 337 -49.50 -0.36 -18.36
CA VAL A 337 -48.99 0.13 -17.07
C VAL A 337 -49.59 1.49 -16.72
N PHE A 338 -49.65 2.43 -17.66
CA PHE A 338 -50.13 3.81 -17.40
C PHE A 338 -51.61 3.93 -16.96
N PRO A 339 -52.55 3.08 -17.43
CA PRO A 339 -53.92 3.11 -16.91
C PRO A 339 -54.02 2.64 -15.45
N VAL A 340 -53.10 1.80 -15.00
CA VAL A 340 -53.09 1.20 -13.66
C VAL A 340 -52.32 2.07 -12.66
N ALA A 341 -51.25 2.70 -13.13
CA ALA A 341 -50.50 3.72 -12.43
C ALA A 341 -50.12 4.83 -13.42
N GLY A 342 -50.75 6.00 -13.29
CA GLY A 342 -50.52 7.12 -14.20
C GLY A 342 -49.06 7.54 -14.29
N GLU A 343 -48.64 8.10 -15.43
CA GLU A 343 -47.25 8.55 -15.65
C GLU A 343 -46.77 9.51 -14.55
N ALA A 344 -47.61 10.44 -14.13
CA ALA A 344 -47.30 11.34 -13.00
C ALA A 344 -47.07 10.57 -11.69
N THR A 345 -47.90 9.56 -11.40
CA THR A 345 -47.76 8.71 -10.20
C THR A 345 -46.47 7.88 -10.25
N LEU A 346 -46.07 7.40 -11.42
CA LEU A 346 -44.79 6.69 -11.60
C LEU A 346 -43.60 7.64 -11.46
N GLN A 347 -43.67 8.85 -12.02
CA GLN A 347 -42.65 9.89 -11.84
C GLN A 347 -42.53 10.34 -10.38
N ASP A 348 -43.65 10.41 -9.66
CA ASP A 348 -43.69 10.69 -8.22
C ASP A 348 -43.06 9.55 -7.42
N LEU A 349 -43.37 8.29 -7.73
CA LEU A 349 -42.75 7.11 -7.13
C LEU A 349 -41.23 7.05 -7.39
N VAL A 350 -40.78 7.41 -8.60
CA VAL A 350 -39.35 7.48 -8.95
C VAL A 350 -38.66 8.62 -8.21
N ARG A 351 -39.26 9.82 -8.15
CA ARG A 351 -38.72 10.94 -7.37
C ARG A 351 -38.64 10.61 -5.89
N GLU A 352 -39.66 9.97 -5.36
CA GLU A 352 -39.71 9.54 -3.97
C GLU A 352 -38.71 8.41 -3.68
N ALA A 353 -38.53 7.44 -4.59
CA ALA A 353 -37.52 6.39 -4.45
C ALA A 353 -36.10 6.97 -4.45
N LYS A 354 -35.80 7.91 -5.37
CA LYS A 354 -34.51 8.62 -5.41
C LYS A 354 -34.30 9.48 -4.15
N ALA A 355 -35.35 10.15 -3.67
CA ALA A 355 -35.29 10.92 -2.41
C ALA A 355 -35.07 10.00 -1.19
N ASN A 356 -35.69 8.81 -1.16
CA ASN A 356 -35.49 7.82 -0.11
C ASN A 356 -34.11 7.17 -0.17
N GLU A 357 -33.55 6.92 -1.35
CA GLU A 357 -32.19 6.44 -1.52
C GLU A 357 -31.17 7.48 -1.05
N GLN A 358 -31.38 8.76 -1.39
CA GLN A 358 -30.56 9.86 -0.88
C GLN A 358 -30.68 9.99 0.65
N THR A 359 -31.88 9.80 1.20
CA THR A 359 -32.14 9.79 2.65
C THR A 359 -31.49 8.58 3.34
N PHE A 360 -31.56 7.39 2.72
CA PHE A 360 -30.86 6.17 3.16
C PHE A 360 -29.36 6.44 3.27
N ARG A 361 -28.76 6.98 2.20
CA ARG A 361 -27.32 7.31 2.15
C ARG A 361 -26.93 8.33 3.22
N GLN A 362 -27.75 9.37 3.43
CA GLN A 362 -27.51 10.36 4.49
C GLN A 362 -27.61 9.76 5.90
N ARG A 363 -28.57 8.86 6.14
CA ARG A 363 -28.71 8.15 7.42
C ARG A 363 -27.54 7.19 7.65
N VAL A 364 -27.13 6.43 6.65
CA VAL A 364 -25.91 5.59 6.71
C VAL A 364 -24.70 6.46 7.03
N ARG A 365 -24.54 7.61 6.37
CA ARG A 365 -23.45 8.56 6.67
C ARG A 365 -23.49 9.05 8.12
N THR A 366 -24.67 9.33 8.66
CA THR A 366 -24.84 9.75 10.06
C THR A 366 -24.47 8.64 11.03
N VAL A 367 -24.89 7.40 10.76
CA VAL A 367 -24.53 6.22 11.58
C VAL A 367 -23.04 5.90 11.47
N LEU A 368 -22.44 6.04 10.30
CA LEU A 368 -21.00 5.90 10.08
C LEU A 368 -20.21 7.00 10.80
N ALA A 369 -20.65 8.26 10.76
CA ALA A 369 -19.99 9.37 11.46
C ALA A 369 -20.02 9.20 12.99
N SER A 370 -21.13 8.70 13.55
CA SER A 370 -21.22 8.36 14.97
C SER A 370 -20.34 7.14 15.33
N SER A 371 -20.27 6.14 14.45
CA SER A 371 -19.35 5.01 14.59
C SER A 371 -17.88 5.44 14.48
N TYR A 372 -17.56 6.43 13.64
CA TYR A 372 -16.23 7.01 13.53
C TYR A 372 -15.79 7.65 14.85
N SER A 373 -16.67 8.45 15.43
CA SER A 373 -16.41 9.16 16.69
C SER A 373 -16.24 8.20 17.88
N ALA A 374 -17.01 7.11 17.92
CA ALA A 374 -16.99 6.17 19.06
C ALA A 374 -15.97 5.03 18.93
N TYR A 375 -15.76 4.50 17.72
CA TYR A 375 -14.96 3.29 17.45
C TYR A 375 -13.66 3.59 16.70
N TYR A 376 -13.73 4.25 15.54
CA TYR A 376 -12.55 4.47 14.72
C TYR A 376 -11.53 5.41 15.37
N ARG A 377 -11.99 6.46 16.02
CA ARG A 377 -11.11 7.44 16.70
C ARG A 377 -10.33 6.86 17.87
N ARG A 378 -10.77 5.75 18.45
CA ARG A 378 -10.02 5.01 19.48
C ARG A 378 -9.06 3.98 18.89
N MET A 379 -9.41 3.43 17.73
CA MET A 379 -8.67 2.35 17.08
C MET A 379 -7.50 2.87 16.22
N LEU A 380 -7.80 3.82 15.33
CA LEU A 380 -6.88 4.29 14.30
C LEU A 380 -5.63 4.99 14.87
N PRO A 381 -5.71 5.93 15.84
CA PRO A 381 -4.49 6.55 16.36
C PRO A 381 -3.54 5.53 16.98
N SER A 382 -4.05 4.62 17.81
CA SER A 382 -3.24 3.57 18.43
C SER A 382 -2.60 2.66 17.38
N LEU A 383 -3.37 2.23 16.38
CA LEU A 383 -2.86 1.36 15.32
C LEU A 383 -1.82 2.06 14.44
N LEU A 384 -2.09 3.32 14.05
CA LEU A 384 -1.19 4.12 13.24
C LEU A 384 0.09 4.51 14.00
N GLY A 385 0.02 4.65 15.33
CA GLY A 385 1.19 4.82 16.19
C GLY A 385 2.01 3.54 16.33
N ALA A 386 1.35 2.39 16.39
CA ALA A 386 2.00 1.09 16.57
C ALA A 386 2.60 0.51 15.27
N LEU A 387 2.12 0.89 14.09
CA LEU A 387 2.57 0.30 12.82
C LEU A 387 3.46 1.25 12.00
N ASP A 388 4.54 0.67 11.45
CA ASP A 388 5.41 1.32 10.49
C ASP A 388 4.98 1.01 9.06
N PHE A 389 4.54 2.03 8.32
CA PHE A 389 4.12 1.89 6.94
C PHE A 389 5.29 2.16 6.00
N ARG A 390 5.76 1.12 5.32
CA ARG A 390 6.83 1.18 4.32
C ARG A 390 6.27 0.82 2.94
N SER A 391 6.92 1.29 1.88
CA SER A 391 6.56 0.85 0.54
C SER A 391 7.69 0.98 -0.46
N ASN A 392 7.66 0.14 -1.49
CA ASN A 392 8.71 -0.08 -2.48
C ASN A 392 8.38 0.52 -3.87
N SER A 393 7.22 1.14 -4.06
CA SER A 393 6.84 1.74 -5.36
C SER A 393 7.06 3.26 -5.38
N THR A 394 7.31 3.83 -6.56
CA THR A 394 7.56 5.27 -6.76
C THR A 394 6.28 6.11 -6.87
N CYS A 395 5.11 5.51 -7.16
CA CYS A 395 3.80 6.19 -7.24
C CYS A 395 3.18 6.58 -5.86
N ILE A 396 4.01 6.73 -4.83
CA ILE A 396 3.63 6.58 -3.41
C ILE A 396 3.55 7.88 -2.62
N ALA A 397 3.91 9.03 -3.22
CA ALA A 397 3.71 10.32 -2.59
C ALA A 397 2.28 10.43 -2.01
N GLY A 398 1.25 10.09 -2.81
CA GLY A 398 -0.15 10.12 -2.36
C GLY A 398 -0.49 9.20 -1.19
N LYS A 399 0.00 7.96 -1.14
CA LYS A 399 -0.32 7.01 -0.04
C LYS A 399 0.37 7.39 1.27
N ARG A 400 1.65 7.82 1.21
CA ARG A 400 2.36 8.32 2.39
C ARG A 400 1.73 9.60 2.93
N ILE A 401 1.33 10.50 2.04
CA ILE A 401 0.58 11.71 2.40
C ILE A 401 -0.74 11.32 3.06
N ALA A 402 -1.52 10.38 2.50
CA ALA A 402 -2.77 9.92 3.10
C ALA A 402 -2.59 9.33 4.50
N VAL A 403 -1.57 8.48 4.73
CA VAL A 403 -1.28 7.92 6.07
C VAL A 403 -0.84 9.03 7.04
N ALA A 404 -0.02 9.99 6.58
CA ALA A 404 0.39 11.12 7.40
C ALA A 404 -0.80 12.01 7.77
N GLU A 405 -1.71 12.27 6.83
CA GLU A 405 -2.95 13.00 7.07
C GLU A 405 -3.88 12.25 8.03
N MET A 406 -4.03 10.94 7.87
CA MET A 406 -4.79 10.12 8.82
C MET A 406 -4.18 10.16 10.23
N LYS A 407 -2.84 10.12 10.36
CA LYS A 407 -2.15 10.29 11.65
C LYS A 407 -2.41 11.68 12.23
N ARG A 408 -2.27 12.73 11.42
CA ARG A 408 -2.51 14.13 11.81
C ARG A 408 -3.93 14.34 12.31
N ALA A 409 -4.93 13.84 11.59
CA ALA A 409 -6.35 14.00 11.92
C ALA A 409 -6.79 13.19 13.16
N ASN A 410 -6.03 12.16 13.54
CA ASN A 410 -6.33 11.30 14.67
C ASN A 410 -5.45 11.60 15.90
N GLN A 411 -4.76 12.74 15.96
CA GLN A 411 -4.04 13.17 17.17
C GLN A 411 -5.00 13.28 18.37
N THR A 412 -4.56 12.86 19.56
CA THR A 412 -5.33 12.96 20.79
C THR A 412 -5.70 14.41 21.13
N VAL A 413 -4.80 15.34 20.86
CA VAL A 413 -5.06 16.77 20.90
C VAL A 413 -4.76 17.34 19.53
N LEU A 414 -5.73 18.03 18.93
CA LEU A 414 -5.62 18.52 17.56
C LEU A 414 -5.98 20.02 17.50
N PRO A 415 -4.97 20.92 17.40
CA PRO A 415 -5.22 22.32 17.06
C PRO A 415 -5.52 22.44 15.56
N MET A 416 -6.58 23.17 15.19
CA MET A 416 -7.09 23.25 13.82
C MET A 416 -7.40 24.68 13.41
N LEU A 417 -6.98 25.08 12.21
CA LEU A 417 -7.44 26.30 11.57
C LEU A 417 -8.58 25.97 10.63
N ARG A 418 -9.65 26.76 10.67
CA ARG A 418 -10.61 26.80 9.57
C ARG A 418 -10.08 27.72 8.49
N LEU A 419 -9.22 27.17 7.63
CA LEU A 419 -8.73 27.86 6.45
C LEU A 419 -9.79 27.80 5.36
N ASP A 420 -10.07 28.94 4.74
CA ASP A 420 -10.94 28.96 3.58
C ASP A 420 -10.16 28.55 2.32
N SER A 421 -8.87 28.90 2.21
CA SER A 421 -8.01 28.57 1.07
C SER A 421 -6.64 28.02 1.47
N LEU A 422 -6.10 27.11 0.66
CA LEU A 422 -4.68 26.71 0.71
C LEU A 422 -3.76 27.58 -0.16
N VAL A 423 -4.29 28.57 -0.88
CA VAL A 423 -3.50 29.53 -1.66
C VAL A 423 -3.59 30.90 -1.02
N VAL A 424 -2.44 31.52 -0.75
CA VAL A 424 -2.36 32.81 -0.06
C VAL A 424 -1.48 33.76 -0.86
N VAL A 425 -1.80 35.06 -0.83
CA VAL A 425 -1.01 36.06 -1.55
C VAL A 425 0.18 36.50 -0.70
N ALA A 426 1.35 36.60 -1.31
CA ALA A 426 2.58 37.00 -0.67
C ALA A 426 2.43 38.36 0.06
N GLY A 427 2.73 38.39 1.35
CA GLY A 427 2.61 39.58 2.20
C GLY A 427 1.18 39.93 2.66
N GLU A 428 0.13 39.26 2.20
CA GLU A 428 -1.22 39.41 2.76
C GLU A 428 -1.36 38.65 4.09
N PHE A 429 -2.33 39.03 4.92
CA PHE A 429 -2.61 38.34 6.17
C PHE A 429 -3.48 37.09 5.95
N VAL A 430 -3.06 35.98 6.52
CA VAL A 430 -3.88 34.77 6.68
C VAL A 430 -4.66 34.91 7.97
N GLU A 431 -5.98 35.03 7.84
CA GLU A 431 -6.90 35.10 8.98
C GLU A 431 -7.75 33.85 9.06
N ALA A 432 -7.71 33.14 10.19
CA ALA A 432 -8.47 31.89 10.35
C ALA A 432 -8.97 31.70 11.79
N PRO A 433 -10.22 31.25 12.00
CA PRO A 433 -10.67 30.75 13.29
C PRO A 433 -9.83 29.52 13.72
N LEU A 434 -9.37 29.53 14.97
CA LEU A 434 -8.65 28.43 15.61
C LEU A 434 -9.60 27.64 16.51
N PHE A 435 -9.57 26.32 16.35
CA PHE A 435 -10.25 25.36 17.21
C PHE A 435 -9.23 24.40 17.80
N VAL A 436 -9.53 23.85 18.97
CA VAL A 436 -8.74 22.75 19.55
C VAL A 436 -9.69 21.65 19.96
N ALA A 437 -9.44 20.44 19.46
CA ALA A 437 -10.08 19.22 19.95
C ALA A 437 -9.14 18.51 20.92
N ASN A 438 -9.64 18.14 22.10
CA ASN A 438 -8.92 17.34 23.09
C ASN A 438 -9.73 16.08 23.38
N ASP A 439 -9.24 14.92 22.95
CA ASP A 439 -9.81 13.61 23.27
C ASP A 439 -9.09 12.92 24.44
N GLY A 440 -8.08 13.57 25.02
CA GLY A 440 -7.31 13.08 26.15
C GLY A 440 -7.78 13.70 27.48
N ALA A 441 -6.88 13.63 28.47
CA ALA A 441 -7.08 14.29 29.76
C ALA A 441 -7.11 15.82 29.62
N ALA A 442 -7.68 16.50 30.62
CA ALA A 442 -7.66 17.95 30.66
C ALA A 442 -6.22 18.47 30.73
N LEU A 443 -5.96 19.59 30.05
CA LEU A 443 -4.66 20.25 30.02
C LEU A 443 -4.78 21.65 30.61
N ASP A 444 -3.83 22.02 31.44
CA ASP A 444 -3.73 23.37 32.03
C ASP A 444 -2.57 24.15 31.37
N ASP A 445 -2.59 25.48 31.44
CA ASP A 445 -1.56 26.38 30.90
C ASP A 445 -1.19 26.07 29.44
N VAL A 446 -2.21 26.06 28.58
CA VAL A 446 -2.06 25.70 27.17
C VAL A 446 -1.60 26.93 26.37
N GLU A 447 -0.47 26.80 25.68
CA GLU A 447 0.06 27.79 24.75
C GLU A 447 -0.04 27.25 23.33
N ILE A 448 -0.59 28.05 22.41
CA ILE A 448 -0.70 27.70 20.99
C ILE A 448 0.04 28.75 20.18
N GLU A 449 1.15 28.35 19.57
CA GLU A 449 1.93 29.15 18.64
C GLU A 449 1.52 28.79 17.20
N VAL A 450 1.31 29.79 16.36
CA VAL A 450 1.04 29.62 14.93
C VAL A 450 2.03 30.45 14.13
N ARG A 451 2.78 29.83 13.23
CA ARG A 451 3.79 30.52 12.42
C ARG A 451 4.00 29.86 11.07
N PHE A 452 4.42 30.63 10.09
CA PHE A 452 5.04 30.05 8.90
C PHE A 452 6.40 29.50 9.29
N ALA A 453 6.60 28.20 9.18
CA ALA A 453 7.89 27.57 9.46
C ALA A 453 8.54 27.19 8.13
N ASN A 454 9.76 27.67 7.89
CA ASN A 454 10.64 26.99 6.96
C ASN A 454 10.94 25.60 7.56
N THR A 455 10.58 24.57 6.80
CA THR A 455 10.68 23.16 7.15
C THR A 455 12.08 22.76 7.62
N SER A 456 12.19 22.07 8.76
CA SER A 456 13.24 21.06 9.03
C SER A 456 14.72 21.55 8.97
N PRO A 457 15.73 20.73 9.34
CA PRO A 457 17.14 21.10 9.12
C PRO A 457 17.35 21.55 7.66
N PRO A 458 18.26 22.51 7.42
CA PRO A 458 18.48 23.10 6.10
C PRO A 458 18.59 22.00 5.03
N ALA A 459 17.87 22.18 3.92
CA ALA A 459 17.97 21.32 2.76
C ALA A 459 19.45 21.10 2.44
N GLY A 460 19.85 19.85 2.24
CA GLY A 460 21.23 19.53 1.87
C GLY A 460 21.59 20.29 0.59
N LEU A 461 22.87 20.62 0.42
CA LEU A 461 23.37 21.40 -0.72
C LEU A 461 22.82 20.89 -2.07
N SER A 462 22.63 19.57 -2.22
CA SER A 462 22.07 18.94 -3.43
C SER A 462 20.60 19.28 -3.72
N GLU A 463 19.76 19.53 -2.71
CA GLU A 463 18.36 19.99 -2.89
C GLU A 463 18.30 21.50 -3.16
N LEU A 464 19.15 22.27 -2.48
CA LEU A 464 19.30 23.72 -2.73
C LEU A 464 19.82 24.01 -4.15
N LEU A 465 20.68 23.15 -4.68
CA LEU A 465 21.21 23.27 -6.06
C LEU A 465 20.18 22.91 -7.14
N ASN A 466 19.11 22.18 -6.81
CA ASN A 466 18.00 21.90 -7.72
C ASN A 466 16.91 22.99 -7.68
N LEU A 467 16.94 23.87 -6.68
CA LEU A 467 16.13 25.07 -6.63
C LEU A 467 16.86 26.17 -7.41
N ASP A 468 16.39 26.49 -8.62
CA ASP A 468 16.94 27.61 -9.37
C ASP A 468 16.61 28.94 -8.67
N THR A 469 17.57 29.40 -7.86
CA THR A 469 17.53 30.67 -7.12
C THR A 469 18.51 31.69 -7.68
N SER A 470 19.17 31.36 -8.80
CA SER A 470 20.27 32.14 -9.40
C SER A 470 19.84 33.53 -9.89
N ALA A 471 18.53 33.75 -10.06
CA ALA A 471 17.93 35.03 -10.44
C ALA A 471 17.32 35.84 -9.27
N LEU A 472 17.38 35.34 -8.02
CA LEU A 472 16.72 35.99 -6.88
C LEU A 472 17.70 36.91 -6.11
N ALA A 473 17.28 38.15 -5.87
CA ALA A 473 18.06 39.11 -5.09
C ALA A 473 18.22 38.67 -3.62
N SER A 474 19.31 39.09 -2.96
CA SER A 474 19.60 38.77 -1.55
C SER A 474 18.45 39.13 -0.60
N GLU A 475 17.67 40.17 -0.92
CA GLU A 475 16.50 40.59 -0.15
C GLU A 475 15.36 39.55 -0.20
N VAL A 476 15.20 38.85 -1.34
CA VAL A 476 14.25 37.75 -1.51
C VAL A 476 14.67 36.54 -0.68
N VAL A 477 15.97 36.27 -0.58
CA VAL A 477 16.51 35.22 0.29
C VAL A 477 16.21 35.54 1.76
N THR A 478 16.48 36.77 2.21
CA THR A 478 16.22 37.21 3.59
C THR A 478 14.72 37.22 3.94
N ALA A 479 13.86 37.60 3.00
CA ALA A 479 12.40 37.57 3.18
C ALA A 479 11.83 36.15 3.33
N ARG A 480 12.53 35.10 2.88
CA ARG A 480 12.17 33.71 3.21
C ARG A 480 12.32 33.42 4.71
N PHE A 481 13.14 34.19 5.43
CA PHE A 481 13.45 33.98 6.84
C PHE A 481 12.76 35.00 7.77
N SER A 482 11.96 35.93 7.26
CA SER A 482 11.13 36.79 8.12
C SER A 482 9.96 35.99 8.68
N GLU A 483 10.09 35.50 9.92
CA GLU A 483 9.06 34.72 10.60
C GLU A 483 7.91 35.64 11.07
N SER A 484 6.69 35.37 10.61
CA SER A 484 5.46 35.88 11.23
C SER A 484 4.92 34.81 12.17
N ALA A 485 4.66 35.18 13.43
CA ALA A 485 4.15 34.29 14.46
C ALA A 485 2.98 34.94 15.22
N TRP A 486 2.04 34.10 15.64
CA TRP A 486 0.88 34.44 16.46
C TRP A 486 0.80 33.47 17.64
N ALA A 487 0.40 33.93 18.82
CA ALA A 487 0.28 33.06 19.99
C ALA A 487 -1.05 33.29 20.72
N ILE A 488 -1.62 32.20 21.25
CA ILE A 488 -2.81 32.21 22.09
C ILE A 488 -2.50 31.44 23.38
N LEU A 489 -2.89 32.02 24.52
CA LEU A 489 -2.80 31.37 25.82
C LEU A 489 -4.21 31.00 26.30
N MET A 490 -4.36 29.76 26.76
CA MET A 490 -5.60 29.24 27.34
C MET A 490 -5.31 28.67 28.73
N PRO A 491 -5.99 29.15 29.79
CA PRO A 491 -5.75 28.66 31.15
C PRO A 491 -6.02 27.15 31.29
N ARG A 492 -7.03 26.65 30.56
CA ARG A 492 -7.46 25.26 30.64
C ARG A 492 -8.16 24.80 29.38
N LEU A 493 -7.86 23.57 28.97
CA LEU A 493 -8.50 22.83 27.90
C LEU A 493 -9.12 21.56 28.48
N GLU A 494 -10.45 21.52 28.50
CA GLU A 494 -11.19 20.40 29.09
C GLU A 494 -10.97 19.08 28.35
N ALA A 495 -11.11 17.97 29.08
CA ALA A 495 -11.05 16.62 28.53
C ALA A 495 -12.23 16.35 27.58
N HIS A 496 -12.00 15.54 26.55
CA HIS A 496 -13.01 15.04 25.61
C HIS A 496 -13.92 16.12 25.00
N ARG A 497 -13.35 17.27 24.62
CA ARG A 497 -14.10 18.42 24.11
C ARG A 497 -13.39 19.12 22.95
N ALA A 498 -14.18 19.64 22.01
CA ALA A 498 -13.73 20.61 21.02
C ALA A 498 -14.17 22.02 21.43
N VAL A 499 -13.23 22.97 21.39
CA VAL A 499 -13.50 24.36 21.78
C VAL A 499 -12.93 25.35 20.74
N PRO A 500 -13.61 26.48 20.49
CA PRO A 500 -12.99 27.59 19.78
C PRO A 500 -11.91 28.22 20.68
N ALA A 501 -10.70 28.39 20.16
CA ALA A 501 -9.57 28.96 20.88
C ALA A 501 -9.28 30.42 20.50
N GLY A 502 -9.75 30.89 19.34
CA GLY A 502 -9.65 32.30 18.95
C GLY A 502 -9.62 32.50 17.44
N ARG A 503 -9.09 33.65 16.99
CA ARG A 503 -8.81 33.96 15.58
C ARG A 503 -7.31 34.23 15.44
N VAL A 504 -6.69 33.59 14.48
CA VAL A 504 -5.27 33.69 14.17
C VAL A 504 -5.09 34.66 13.01
N VAL A 505 -4.06 35.52 13.10
CA VAL A 505 -3.67 36.47 12.06
C VAL A 505 -2.16 36.37 11.87
N VAL A 506 -1.71 35.86 10.71
CA VAL A 506 -0.28 35.66 10.40
C VAL A 506 0.00 36.19 9.00
N ALA A 507 1.06 36.96 8.80
CA ALA A 507 1.44 37.45 7.48
C ALA A 507 2.03 36.31 6.63
N ALA A 508 1.54 36.15 5.40
CA ALA A 508 2.10 35.21 4.45
C ALA A 508 3.52 35.65 4.03
N PRO A 509 4.46 34.71 3.83
CA PRO A 509 5.81 35.03 3.34
C PRO A 509 5.77 35.87 2.06
N HIS A 510 6.74 36.76 1.87
CA HIS A 510 6.81 37.57 0.65
C HIS A 510 7.30 36.76 -0.58
N VAL A 511 7.80 35.56 -0.36
CA VAL A 511 8.34 34.71 -1.42
C VAL A 511 7.27 33.73 -1.88
N PRO A 512 6.95 33.69 -3.19
CA PRO A 512 6.06 32.68 -3.74
C PRO A 512 6.63 31.26 -3.62
N GLY A 513 5.74 30.26 -3.51
CA GLY A 513 6.07 28.84 -3.39
C GLY A 513 5.31 28.16 -2.26
N SER A 514 5.56 26.86 -2.06
CA SER A 514 4.95 26.09 -0.98
C SER A 514 5.60 26.40 0.36
N HIS A 515 4.79 26.71 1.37
CA HIS A 515 5.21 27.03 2.74
C HIS A 515 4.31 26.29 3.74
N ASP A 516 4.85 25.89 4.89
CA ASP A 516 4.07 25.27 5.95
C ASP A 516 3.64 26.31 6.99
N LEU A 517 2.33 26.42 7.22
CA LEU A 517 1.75 27.09 8.38
C LEU A 517 1.63 26.07 9.51
N VAL A 518 2.43 26.24 10.55
CA VAL A 518 2.59 25.28 11.65
C VAL A 518 1.93 25.82 12.91
N LEU A 519 1.11 24.99 13.52
CA LEU A 519 0.49 25.20 14.83
C LEU A 519 1.16 24.28 15.83
N ARG A 520 1.70 24.84 16.91
CA ARG A 520 2.30 24.09 18.02
C ARG A 520 1.52 24.36 19.29
N LEU A 521 1.01 23.30 19.89
CA LEU A 521 0.35 23.35 21.18
C LEU A 521 1.29 22.79 22.25
N ARG A 522 1.52 23.59 23.29
CA ARG A 522 2.27 23.23 24.50
C ARG A 522 1.38 23.31 25.73
N SER A 523 1.68 22.54 26.76
CA SER A 523 1.03 22.58 28.08
C SER A 523 2.08 22.29 29.14
N GLY A 524 2.10 23.08 30.22
CA GLY A 524 3.10 22.94 31.29
C GLY A 524 4.56 23.02 30.80
N GLY A 525 4.83 23.74 29.71
CA GLY A 525 6.14 23.84 29.07
C GLY A 525 6.54 22.66 28.15
N GLY A 526 5.74 21.58 28.10
CA GLY A 526 5.96 20.43 27.22
C GLY A 526 5.22 20.55 25.90
N ALA A 527 5.79 20.01 24.81
CA ALA A 527 5.09 19.88 23.54
C ALA A 527 3.99 18.82 23.64
N VAL A 528 2.77 19.18 23.24
CA VAL A 528 1.59 18.30 23.28
C VAL A 528 1.20 17.85 21.89
N ALA A 529 1.06 18.80 20.95
CA ALA A 529 0.61 18.52 19.59
C ALA A 529 1.17 19.52 18.58
N GLU A 530 1.31 19.07 17.33
CA GLU A 530 1.67 19.92 16.20
C GLU A 530 0.74 19.63 15.02
N ASN A 531 0.23 20.67 14.37
CA ASN A 531 -0.54 20.54 13.14
C ASN A 531 0.04 21.45 12.06
N ARG A 532 0.12 20.96 10.82
CA ARG A 532 0.72 21.68 9.69
C ARG A 532 -0.27 21.80 8.55
N TYR A 533 -0.25 22.95 7.88
CA TYR A 533 -0.98 23.22 6.65
C TYR A 533 0.01 23.66 5.59
N THR A 534 0.12 22.91 4.51
CA THR A 534 0.93 23.33 3.36
C THR A 534 0.13 24.33 2.54
N LEU A 535 0.55 25.59 2.57
CA LEU A 535 -0.03 26.70 1.82
C LEU A 535 0.85 27.04 0.62
N HIS A 536 0.24 27.27 -0.54
CA HIS A 536 0.95 27.78 -1.71
C HIS A 536 0.86 29.31 -1.74
N VAL A 537 1.99 29.95 -1.48
CA VAL A 537 2.11 31.41 -1.53
C VAL A 537 2.29 31.83 -2.97
N VAL A 538 1.49 32.78 -3.44
CA VAL A 538 1.56 33.31 -4.82
C VAL A 538 1.94 34.78 -4.81
N ALA A 539 2.58 35.24 -5.88
CA ALA A 539 2.80 36.67 -6.07
C ALA A 539 1.45 37.42 -6.14
N PRO A 540 1.42 38.72 -5.78
CA PRO A 540 0.23 39.55 -5.94
C PRO A 540 -0.38 39.36 -7.35
N PRO A 541 -1.63 38.88 -7.45
CA PRO A 541 -2.18 38.41 -8.70
C PRO A 541 -2.52 39.58 -9.64
N ALA A 542 -1.72 39.75 -10.70
CA ALA A 542 -1.89 40.81 -11.70
C ALA A 542 -1.70 40.31 -13.13
N ALA A 543 -2.78 40.28 -13.92
CA ALA A 543 -2.71 40.03 -15.35
C ALA A 543 -2.12 41.24 -16.10
N SER A 544 -2.54 42.45 -15.73
CA SER A 544 -2.07 43.73 -16.31
C SER A 544 -2.16 43.78 -17.85
N LEU A 545 -3.24 43.23 -18.41
CA LEU A 545 -3.48 43.11 -19.84
C LEU A 545 -4.90 43.58 -20.21
N PRO A 546 -5.11 44.19 -21.39
CA PRO A 546 -6.45 44.40 -21.90
C PRO A 546 -7.10 43.05 -22.26
N VAL A 547 -8.40 42.92 -22.01
CA VAL A 547 -9.18 41.72 -22.34
C VAL A 547 -10.48 42.08 -23.02
N GLN A 548 -10.93 41.23 -23.93
CA GLN A 548 -12.25 41.35 -24.55
C GLN A 548 -13.22 40.44 -23.78
N VAL A 549 -14.37 40.93 -23.34
CA VAL A 549 -15.31 40.13 -22.53
C VAL A 549 -16.60 39.89 -23.30
N LEU A 550 -17.02 38.62 -23.35
CA LEU A 550 -18.27 38.19 -23.97
C LEU A 550 -19.22 37.65 -22.90
N GLY A 551 -20.44 38.19 -22.87
CA GLY A 551 -21.44 37.85 -21.87
C GLY A 551 -20.91 38.13 -20.46
N ASP A 552 -20.77 39.42 -20.10
CA ASP A 552 -20.30 39.80 -18.77
C ASP A 552 -21.46 39.91 -17.78
N THR A 553 -21.25 39.42 -16.56
CA THR A 553 -22.00 39.87 -15.41
C THR A 553 -21.19 40.94 -14.68
N ALA A 554 -21.87 41.77 -13.87
CA ALA A 554 -21.17 42.73 -12.99
C ALA A 554 -20.13 42.04 -12.09
N VAL A 555 -20.33 40.76 -11.76
CA VAL A 555 -19.40 39.95 -10.96
C VAL A 555 -18.16 39.55 -11.76
N ASP A 556 -18.30 39.20 -13.04
CA ASP A 556 -17.17 38.87 -13.92
C ASP A 556 -16.29 40.10 -14.16
N SER A 557 -16.91 41.25 -14.45
CA SER A 557 -16.20 42.52 -14.64
C SER A 557 -15.46 42.95 -13.37
N GLN A 558 -16.10 42.85 -12.20
CA GLN A 558 -15.42 43.11 -10.93
C GLN A 558 -14.26 42.14 -10.67
N ALA A 559 -14.39 40.86 -11.04
CA ALA A 559 -13.33 39.87 -10.87
C ALA A 559 -12.11 40.18 -11.76
N LEU A 560 -12.32 40.60 -13.01
CA LEU A 560 -11.26 40.99 -13.93
C LEU A 560 -10.54 42.26 -13.49
N GLU A 561 -11.27 43.26 -12.97
CA GLU A 561 -10.67 44.45 -12.36
C GLU A 561 -9.75 44.11 -11.18
N ARG A 562 -10.13 43.13 -10.35
CA ARG A 562 -9.32 42.68 -9.20
C ARG A 562 -7.99 42.03 -9.58
N VAL A 563 -7.82 41.63 -10.84
CA VAL A 563 -6.56 41.11 -11.39
C VAL A 563 -5.91 42.08 -12.37
N LEU A 564 -6.33 43.35 -12.40
CA LEU A 564 -5.83 44.37 -13.32
C LEU A 564 -6.01 43.98 -14.81
N ALA A 565 -7.04 43.21 -15.13
CA ALA A 565 -7.45 42.94 -16.51
C ALA A 565 -8.53 43.95 -16.91
N SER A 566 -8.18 44.94 -17.71
CA SER A 566 -9.11 46.01 -18.11
C SER A 566 -9.88 45.61 -19.37
N PRO A 567 -11.22 45.78 -19.40
CA PRO A 567 -11.98 45.60 -20.63
C PRO A 567 -11.46 46.53 -21.74
N GLY A 568 -11.20 45.98 -22.91
CA GLY A 568 -10.66 46.72 -24.06
C GLY A 568 -11.06 46.10 -25.40
N GLN A 569 -10.53 46.67 -26.49
CA GLN A 569 -10.76 46.17 -27.86
C GLN A 569 -9.64 45.23 -28.37
N SER A 570 -8.69 44.88 -27.51
CA SER A 570 -7.51 44.08 -27.85
C SER A 570 -7.19 43.11 -26.72
N GLY A 571 -6.40 42.08 -27.01
CA GLY A 571 -6.06 41.01 -26.08
C GLY A 571 -7.04 39.84 -26.13
N PRO A 572 -6.82 38.82 -25.29
CA PRO A 572 -7.57 37.57 -25.34
C PRO A 572 -9.04 37.78 -25.00
N THR A 573 -9.89 36.94 -25.60
CA THR A 573 -11.33 36.98 -25.37
C THR A 573 -11.70 36.09 -24.20
N ILE A 574 -12.57 36.55 -23.30
CA ILE A 574 -13.03 35.84 -22.12
C ILE A 574 -14.55 35.77 -22.14
N VAL A 575 -15.09 34.56 -22.08
CA VAL A 575 -16.51 34.31 -21.86
C VAL A 575 -16.77 34.18 -20.36
N GLY A 576 -17.69 35.00 -19.83
CA GLY A 576 -18.06 35.02 -18.42
C GLY A 576 -18.63 33.70 -17.90
N GLU A 577 -18.67 33.53 -16.58
CA GLU A 577 -19.23 32.32 -15.96
C GLU A 577 -20.73 32.17 -16.27
N GLY A 578 -21.13 31.03 -16.81
CA GLY A 578 -22.53 30.76 -17.16
C GLY A 578 -23.08 31.61 -18.32
N CYS A 579 -22.22 32.24 -19.12
CA CYS A 579 -22.61 33.16 -20.18
C CYS A 579 -22.41 32.61 -21.61
N LEU A 580 -22.05 31.33 -21.74
CA LEU A 580 -21.99 30.66 -23.05
C LEU A 580 -23.38 30.21 -23.48
N ASP A 581 -24.02 31.01 -24.33
CA ASP A 581 -25.32 30.76 -24.96
C ASP A 581 -25.22 30.83 -26.49
N ASP A 582 -26.33 30.66 -27.21
CA ASP A 582 -26.38 30.73 -28.68
C ASP A 582 -25.79 32.00 -29.29
N ARG A 583 -25.87 33.14 -28.60
CA ARG A 583 -25.34 34.41 -29.08
C ARG A 583 -23.83 34.45 -28.88
N THR A 584 -23.38 34.14 -27.67
CA THR A 584 -21.96 34.16 -27.32
C THR A 584 -21.20 33.08 -28.07
N ALA A 585 -21.79 31.89 -28.26
CA ALA A 585 -21.19 30.78 -29.01
C ALA A 585 -20.84 31.14 -30.46
N LYS A 586 -21.71 31.90 -31.14
CA LYS A 586 -21.45 32.38 -32.52
C LYS A 586 -20.26 33.31 -32.58
N GLU A 587 -20.12 34.21 -31.59
CA GLU A 587 -18.99 35.12 -31.50
C GLU A 587 -17.68 34.37 -31.15
N VAL A 588 -17.76 33.39 -30.25
CA VAL A 588 -16.63 32.50 -29.93
C VAL A 588 -16.15 31.76 -31.18
N ALA A 589 -17.06 31.17 -31.96
CA ALA A 589 -16.72 30.49 -33.20
C ALA A 589 -16.04 31.43 -34.22
N LEU A 590 -16.59 32.63 -34.42
CA LEU A 590 -16.02 33.64 -35.32
C LEU A 590 -14.56 33.99 -34.96
N ARG A 591 -14.29 34.18 -33.67
CA ARG A 591 -12.95 34.54 -33.18
C ARG A 591 -11.96 33.39 -33.32
N LEU A 592 -12.39 32.16 -33.02
CA LEU A 592 -11.57 30.97 -33.23
C LEU A 592 -11.25 30.76 -34.72
N ASP A 593 -12.19 31.05 -35.63
CA ASP A 593 -11.95 31.01 -37.07
C ASP A 593 -10.95 32.08 -37.56
N HIS A 594 -10.87 33.22 -36.86
CA HIS A 594 -9.84 34.24 -37.07
C HIS A 594 -8.48 33.89 -36.47
N GLY A 595 -8.38 32.79 -35.73
CA GLY A 595 -7.13 32.35 -35.10
C GLY A 595 -6.90 32.92 -33.71
N GLU A 596 -7.91 33.56 -33.10
CA GLU A 596 -7.80 34.14 -31.76
C GLU A 596 -7.81 33.05 -30.67
N VAL A 597 -7.40 33.45 -29.47
CA VAL A 597 -7.51 32.64 -28.26
C VAL A 597 -8.74 33.08 -27.47
N VAL A 598 -9.61 32.12 -27.16
CA VAL A 598 -10.82 32.36 -26.37
C VAL A 598 -10.76 31.55 -25.09
N VAL A 599 -10.94 32.21 -23.94
CA VAL A 599 -11.08 31.59 -22.62
C VAL A 599 -12.56 31.47 -22.28
N VAL A 600 -13.04 30.25 -22.05
CA VAL A 600 -14.39 30.00 -21.54
C VAL A 600 -14.31 29.64 -20.06
N LEU A 601 -14.81 30.52 -19.20
CA LEU A 601 -14.92 30.26 -17.76
C LEU A 601 -16.04 29.27 -17.46
N ALA A 602 -16.23 28.90 -16.19
CA ALA A 602 -17.08 27.76 -15.81
C ALA A 602 -18.52 27.89 -16.34
N GLN A 603 -19.02 26.82 -16.98
CA GLN A 603 -20.37 26.75 -17.55
C GLN A 603 -21.20 25.65 -16.88
N SER A 604 -22.52 25.68 -17.06
CA SER A 604 -23.38 24.56 -16.63
C SER A 604 -23.29 23.39 -17.62
N VAL A 605 -23.80 22.21 -17.25
CA VAL A 605 -23.75 21.02 -18.11
C VAL A 605 -24.58 21.22 -19.38
N GLU A 606 -25.66 22.00 -19.30
CA GLU A 606 -26.55 22.33 -20.41
C GLU A 606 -25.83 23.14 -21.50
N ALA A 607 -24.86 23.98 -21.11
CA ALA A 607 -24.09 24.78 -22.06
C ALA A 607 -23.12 23.97 -22.93
N ALA A 608 -23.00 22.65 -22.71
CA ALA A 608 -22.15 21.77 -23.52
C ALA A 608 -22.48 21.83 -25.03
N GLU A 609 -23.76 22.05 -25.38
CA GLU A 609 -24.20 22.17 -26.77
C GLU A 609 -23.77 23.48 -27.46
N HIS A 610 -23.41 24.50 -26.67
CA HIS A 610 -22.99 25.82 -27.15
C HIS A 610 -21.47 25.95 -27.33
N TYR A 611 -20.69 24.92 -26.99
CA TYR A 611 -19.25 24.92 -27.28
C TYR A 611 -19.01 24.86 -28.80
N PRO A 612 -17.96 25.53 -29.31
CA PRO A 612 -17.65 25.55 -30.75
C PRO A 612 -17.16 24.20 -31.30
N VAL A 613 -16.92 23.23 -30.41
CA VAL A 613 -16.61 21.83 -30.73
C VAL A 613 -17.46 20.92 -29.83
N PRO A 614 -17.73 19.66 -30.24
CA PRO A 614 -18.47 18.73 -29.39
C PRO A 614 -17.78 18.52 -28.04
N VAL A 615 -18.43 18.97 -26.96
CA VAL A 615 -17.93 18.82 -25.58
C VAL A 615 -18.91 17.97 -24.77
N THR A 616 -18.38 17.07 -23.94
CA THR A 616 -19.15 16.37 -22.92
C THR A 616 -18.75 16.88 -21.55
N LEU A 617 -19.67 17.57 -20.88
CA LEU A 617 -19.52 17.97 -19.48
C LEU A 617 -20.14 16.91 -18.57
N HIS A 618 -19.40 16.49 -17.55
CA HIS A 618 -19.92 15.64 -16.49
C HIS A 618 -19.95 16.38 -15.16
N PRO A 619 -21.06 16.32 -14.41
CA PRO A 619 -21.11 16.91 -13.08
C PRO A 619 -20.15 16.16 -12.15
N VAL A 620 -19.47 16.93 -11.31
CA VAL A 620 -18.62 16.42 -10.23
C VAL A 620 -19.54 16.07 -9.05
N GLU A 621 -20.25 14.95 -9.16
CA GLU A 621 -21.05 14.39 -8.08
C GLU A 621 -20.16 13.49 -7.21
N THR A 622 -19.96 13.86 -5.95
CA THR A 622 -19.28 13.01 -4.98
C THR A 622 -20.29 12.12 -4.30
N GLU A 623 -20.37 10.87 -4.73
CA GLU A 623 -21.09 9.87 -3.94
C GLU A 623 -20.27 9.67 -2.66
N TRP A 624 -20.96 9.67 -1.51
CA TRP A 624 -20.35 9.51 -0.16
C TRP A 624 -19.64 10.75 0.42
N GLY A 625 -19.56 11.87 -0.31
CA GLY A 625 -18.65 12.94 0.06
C GLY A 625 -17.19 12.51 -0.06
N SER A 626 -16.90 11.63 -1.04
CA SER A 626 -15.54 11.27 -1.43
C SER A 626 -14.78 12.50 -1.89
N SER A 627 -13.53 12.63 -1.41
CA SER A 627 -12.65 13.72 -1.83
C SER A 627 -12.35 13.60 -3.32
N VAL A 628 -12.64 14.67 -4.06
CA VAL A 628 -12.25 14.79 -5.46
C VAL A 628 -10.78 15.16 -5.49
N PHE A 629 -10.00 14.42 -6.28
CA PHE A 629 -8.58 14.68 -6.44
C PHE A 629 -8.34 15.42 -7.75
N HIS A 630 -7.79 16.63 -7.65
CA HIS A 630 -7.31 17.36 -8.82
C HIS A 630 -5.80 17.14 -8.98
N PHE A 631 -5.40 16.72 -10.16
CA PHE A 631 -4.00 16.48 -10.52
C PHE A 631 -3.51 17.62 -11.39
N THR A 632 -2.47 18.32 -10.95
CA THR A 632 -1.82 19.36 -11.75
C THR A 632 -0.73 18.75 -12.63
N THR A 633 -0.68 19.14 -13.90
CA THR A 633 0.36 18.66 -14.82
C THR A 633 1.64 19.49 -14.69
N ASP A 634 2.68 19.11 -15.42
CA ASP A 634 3.95 19.85 -15.46
C ASP A 634 3.96 21.01 -16.47
N HIS A 635 2.82 21.29 -17.12
CA HIS A 635 2.74 22.29 -18.20
C HIS A 635 3.13 23.70 -17.72
N GLY A 636 2.82 24.05 -16.48
CA GLY A 636 3.17 25.34 -15.89
C GLY A 636 2.35 26.53 -16.40
N ALA A 637 1.22 26.31 -17.07
CA ALA A 637 0.29 27.37 -17.50
C ALA A 637 -0.35 28.11 -16.30
N LEU A 638 -0.51 27.41 -15.17
CA LEU A 638 -1.04 27.96 -13.92
C LEU A 638 0.05 27.88 -12.83
N PRO A 639 1.04 28.79 -12.82
CA PRO A 639 2.08 28.82 -11.78
C PRO A 639 1.53 29.06 -10.37
N SER A 640 0.30 29.54 -10.24
CA SER A 640 -0.41 29.67 -8.95
C SER A 640 -0.84 28.33 -8.36
N LEU A 641 -0.67 27.22 -9.08
CA LEU A 641 -0.83 25.87 -8.55
C LEU A 641 0.52 25.14 -8.53
N PRO A 642 0.76 24.27 -7.53
CA PRO A 642 1.96 23.44 -7.52
C PRO A 642 1.97 22.49 -8.71
N ARG A 643 3.14 22.24 -9.31
CA ARG A 643 3.29 21.31 -10.46
C ARG A 643 3.35 19.86 -9.99
N ARG A 644 2.87 18.92 -10.81
CA ARG A 644 2.91 17.46 -10.57
C ARG A 644 2.37 17.08 -9.19
N ASN A 645 1.31 17.75 -8.75
CA ASN A 645 0.79 17.61 -7.39
C ASN A 645 -0.67 17.15 -7.39
N VAL A 646 -1.10 16.64 -6.24
CA VAL A 646 -2.49 16.27 -5.96
C VAL A 646 -3.07 17.31 -5.03
N LEU A 647 -4.15 17.96 -5.46
CA LEU A 647 -4.94 18.89 -4.66
C LEU A 647 -6.21 18.17 -4.23
N VAL A 648 -6.49 18.20 -2.93
CA VAL A 648 -7.75 17.69 -2.38
C VAL A 648 -8.78 18.79 -2.49
N ALA A 649 -9.84 18.58 -3.28
CA ALA A 649 -10.83 19.63 -3.59
C ALA A 649 -11.56 20.17 -2.34
N GLU A 650 -11.61 19.39 -1.26
CA GLU A 650 -12.23 19.80 0.01
C GLU A 650 -11.46 20.91 0.72
N ASP A 651 -10.15 21.00 0.50
CA ASP A 651 -9.28 22.02 1.10
C ASP A 651 -9.11 23.26 0.20
N SER A 652 -9.76 23.27 -0.96
CA SER A 652 -9.64 24.33 -1.97
C SER A 652 -10.84 25.29 -1.96
N THR A 653 -10.61 26.62 -1.85
CA THR A 653 -11.69 27.62 -2.01
C THR A 653 -12.35 27.60 -3.38
N ILE A 654 -11.60 27.13 -4.37
CA ILE A 654 -12.01 27.04 -5.76
C ILE A 654 -12.42 25.59 -6.06
N GLN A 655 -13.63 25.43 -6.56
CA GLN A 655 -14.20 24.12 -6.87
C GLN A 655 -14.79 24.13 -8.28
N ALA A 656 -14.62 23.00 -8.95
CA ALA A 656 -15.29 22.72 -10.21
C ALA A 656 -16.62 22.02 -9.91
N ARG A 657 -17.67 22.38 -10.65
CA ARG A 657 -18.97 21.68 -10.57
C ARG A 657 -19.15 20.65 -11.69
N CYS A 658 -18.35 20.76 -12.72
CA CYS A 658 -18.32 19.88 -13.86
C CYS A 658 -16.89 19.76 -14.38
N VAL A 659 -16.64 18.72 -15.15
CA VAL A 659 -15.36 18.47 -15.84
C VAL A 659 -15.63 18.26 -17.31
N VAL A 660 -14.69 18.67 -18.16
CA VAL A 660 -14.70 18.32 -19.58
C VAL A 660 -14.19 16.89 -19.69
N ALA A 661 -15.11 15.95 -19.80
CA ALA A 661 -14.81 14.53 -19.86
C ALA A 661 -14.44 14.07 -21.27
N ARG A 662 -15.00 14.73 -22.29
CA ARG A 662 -14.60 14.56 -23.69
C ARG A 662 -14.65 15.87 -24.43
N ILE A 663 -13.74 16.04 -25.38
CA ILE A 663 -13.71 17.13 -26.35
C ILE A 663 -13.36 16.56 -27.72
N ASP A 664 -14.15 16.90 -28.73
CA ASP A 664 -14.04 16.37 -30.10
C ASP A 664 -13.92 14.83 -30.15
N GLY A 665 -14.69 14.15 -29.29
CA GLY A 665 -14.67 12.69 -29.17
C GLY A 665 -13.48 12.10 -28.42
N ALA A 666 -12.45 12.86 -28.05
CA ALA A 666 -11.31 12.41 -27.26
C ALA A 666 -11.53 12.61 -25.74
N PRO A 667 -10.96 11.77 -24.86
CA PRO A 667 -11.16 11.85 -23.40
C PRO A 667 -10.37 12.98 -22.71
N PHE A 668 -9.38 13.56 -23.38
CA PHE A 668 -8.58 14.66 -22.87
C PHE A 668 -8.39 15.72 -23.95
N THR A 669 -8.22 16.96 -23.52
CA THR A 669 -7.75 18.06 -24.36
C THR A 669 -6.33 17.84 -24.87
N ASP A 670 -5.94 18.55 -25.93
CA ASP A 670 -4.55 18.57 -26.40
C ASP A 670 -3.57 19.00 -25.31
N THR A 671 -4.00 19.92 -24.44
CA THR A 671 -3.18 20.41 -23.33
C THR A 671 -3.97 20.38 -22.03
N PRO A 672 -3.96 19.25 -21.29
CA PRO A 672 -4.53 19.20 -19.96
C PRO A 672 -3.60 19.88 -18.94
N VAL A 673 -4.16 20.77 -18.12
CA VAL A 673 -3.41 21.49 -17.07
C VAL A 673 -3.82 21.03 -15.69
N VAL A 674 -5.12 20.85 -15.47
CA VAL A 674 -5.67 20.29 -14.24
C VAL A 674 -6.67 19.20 -14.60
N ILE A 675 -6.46 18.00 -14.06
CA ILE A 675 -7.28 16.82 -14.32
C ILE A 675 -8.03 16.46 -13.04
N ASP A 676 -9.33 16.25 -13.15
CA ASP A 676 -10.14 15.65 -12.11
C ASP A 676 -10.08 14.13 -12.23
N PHE A 677 -9.94 13.45 -11.10
CA PHE A 677 -10.18 12.01 -11.01
C PHE A 677 -11.04 11.69 -9.79
N ASN A 678 -12.22 11.12 -10.06
CA ASN A 678 -13.10 10.57 -9.04
C ASN A 678 -13.20 9.04 -9.21
N PRO A 679 -12.70 8.23 -8.25
CA PRO A 679 -12.70 6.79 -8.36
C PRO A 679 -14.08 6.13 -8.17
N VAL A 680 -15.09 6.81 -7.58
CA VAL A 680 -16.37 6.17 -7.20
C VAL A 680 -17.56 7.15 -7.33
N PRO A 681 -18.71 6.72 -7.88
CA PRO A 681 -19.04 5.44 -8.50
C PRO A 681 -18.74 5.45 -9.99
N GLY A 682 -17.98 4.45 -10.45
CA GLY A 682 -17.42 4.42 -11.80
C GLY A 682 -16.31 5.45 -11.93
N ALA A 683 -15.09 5.00 -12.21
CA ALA A 683 -13.95 5.91 -12.35
C ALA A 683 -14.25 6.97 -13.41
N LYS A 684 -14.36 8.23 -12.99
CA LYS A 684 -14.55 9.39 -13.86
C LYS A 684 -13.25 10.19 -13.89
N ALA A 685 -12.82 10.56 -15.09
CA ALA A 685 -11.67 11.41 -15.31
C ALA A 685 -12.01 12.47 -16.37
N GLY A 686 -11.50 13.69 -16.20
CA GLY A 686 -11.71 14.77 -17.16
C GLY A 686 -10.82 15.98 -16.88
N ALA A 687 -10.75 16.90 -17.83
CA ALA A 687 -10.02 18.15 -17.64
C ALA A 687 -10.89 19.17 -16.91
N VAL A 688 -10.37 19.73 -15.81
CA VAL A 688 -10.93 20.92 -15.16
C VAL A 688 -10.45 22.18 -15.87
N VAL A 689 -9.15 22.22 -16.19
CA VAL A 689 -8.51 23.29 -16.94
C VAL A 689 -7.67 22.68 -18.05
N GLY A 690 -7.84 23.18 -19.26
CA GLY A 690 -7.07 22.74 -20.41
C GLY A 690 -7.24 23.66 -21.61
N SER A 691 -6.55 23.34 -22.70
CA SER A 691 -6.75 23.99 -23.98
C SER A 691 -6.78 23.01 -25.13
N HIS A 692 -7.55 23.35 -26.17
CA HIS A 692 -7.75 22.54 -27.36
C HIS A 692 -7.74 23.42 -28.61
N GLU A 693 -7.15 22.92 -29.70
CA GLU A 693 -7.19 23.63 -30.98
C GLU A 693 -8.60 23.53 -31.59
N VAL A 694 -9.14 24.67 -32.05
CA VAL A 694 -10.44 24.74 -32.72
C VAL A 694 -10.29 25.57 -34.00
N GLY A 695 -10.35 24.90 -35.14
CA GLY A 695 -10.19 25.56 -36.44
C GLY A 695 -8.80 26.18 -36.59
N LYS A 696 -8.70 27.51 -36.54
CA LYS A 696 -7.42 28.24 -36.57
C LYS A 696 -6.99 28.77 -35.21
N GLY A 697 -7.89 28.78 -34.24
CA GLY A 697 -7.73 29.40 -32.93
C GLY A 697 -7.59 28.37 -31.82
N TRP A 698 -7.57 28.87 -30.59
CA TRP A 698 -7.43 28.03 -29.40
C TRP A 698 -8.52 28.32 -28.39
N LEU A 699 -9.18 27.26 -27.97
CA LEU A 699 -10.12 27.30 -26.86
C LEU A 699 -9.38 26.92 -25.58
N ILE A 700 -9.30 27.85 -24.64
CA ILE A 700 -8.94 27.56 -23.24
C ILE A 700 -10.24 27.46 -22.47
N PHE A 701 -10.37 26.47 -21.59
CA PHE A 701 -11.52 26.42 -20.69
C PHE A 701 -11.08 26.19 -19.25
N CYS A 702 -11.88 26.69 -18.32
CA CYS A 702 -11.68 26.53 -16.89
C CYS A 702 -13.02 26.28 -16.21
N GLN A 703 -13.23 25.10 -15.64
CA GLN A 703 -14.46 24.76 -14.92
C GLN A 703 -14.42 25.11 -13.43
N TYR A 704 -13.35 25.73 -12.94
CA TYR A 704 -13.36 26.35 -11.62
C TYR A 704 -14.24 27.61 -11.63
N ARG A 705 -15.06 27.77 -10.59
CA ARG A 705 -15.79 29.02 -10.36
C ARG A 705 -14.90 30.03 -9.63
N LEU A 706 -14.36 30.98 -10.38
CA LEU A 706 -13.39 31.98 -9.97
C LEU A 706 -14.03 33.35 -9.73
N CYS A 707 -14.95 33.81 -10.57
CA CYS A 707 -15.35 35.22 -10.64
C CYS A 707 -15.94 35.74 -9.33
N LYS A 708 -16.95 35.05 -8.77
CA LYS A 708 -17.54 35.45 -7.48
C LYS A 708 -16.53 35.49 -6.34
N ARG A 709 -15.59 34.55 -6.32
CA ARG A 709 -14.56 34.44 -5.28
C ARG A 709 -13.50 35.54 -5.45
N ALA A 710 -13.03 35.76 -6.67
CA ALA A 710 -12.06 36.79 -7.01
C ALA A 710 -12.61 38.20 -6.73
N ALA A 711 -13.88 38.47 -7.09
CA ALA A 711 -14.58 39.71 -6.77
C ALA A 711 -14.65 39.95 -5.24
N GLY A 712 -14.83 38.87 -4.46
CA GLY A 712 -14.81 38.86 -3.01
C GLY A 712 -13.41 38.91 -2.37
N GLY A 713 -12.33 38.98 -3.15
CA GLY A 713 -10.95 39.11 -2.66
C GLY A 713 -10.17 37.81 -2.46
N ASP A 714 -10.75 36.65 -2.79
CA ASP A 714 -10.08 35.35 -2.63
C ASP A 714 -8.76 35.28 -3.43
N GLY A 715 -7.67 34.96 -2.74
CA GLY A 715 -6.33 34.94 -3.33
C GLY A 715 -6.16 33.88 -4.41
N ALA A 716 -6.69 32.67 -4.19
CA ALA A 716 -6.61 31.55 -5.14
C ALA A 716 -7.33 31.89 -6.45
N ALA A 717 -8.55 32.41 -6.35
CA ALA A 717 -9.38 32.75 -7.48
C ALA A 717 -8.79 33.91 -8.29
N ARG A 718 -8.29 34.96 -7.62
CA ARG A 718 -7.56 36.06 -8.29
C ARG A 718 -6.32 35.55 -9.00
N ALA A 719 -5.52 34.70 -8.35
CA ALA A 719 -4.27 34.19 -8.92
C ALA A 719 -4.51 33.30 -10.14
N LEU A 720 -5.47 32.38 -10.07
CA LEU A 720 -5.85 31.56 -11.21
C LEU A 720 -6.46 32.35 -12.36
N LEU A 721 -7.32 33.33 -12.06
CA LEU A 721 -7.90 34.17 -13.10
C LEU A 721 -6.78 34.96 -13.81
N ALA A 722 -5.83 35.51 -13.06
CA ALA A 722 -4.67 36.20 -13.62
C ALA A 722 -3.78 35.27 -14.47
N ASP A 723 -3.54 34.04 -14.02
CA ASP A 723 -2.81 33.02 -14.78
C ASP A 723 -3.50 32.67 -16.10
N LEU A 724 -4.83 32.48 -16.09
CA LEU A 724 -5.61 32.18 -17.29
C LEU A 724 -5.53 33.32 -18.32
N VAL A 725 -5.66 34.57 -17.87
CA VAL A 725 -5.54 35.74 -18.75
C VAL A 725 -4.15 35.81 -19.37
N ARG A 726 -3.10 35.64 -18.56
CA ARG A 726 -1.71 35.63 -19.05
C ARG A 726 -1.47 34.48 -20.02
N TRP A 727 -1.97 33.28 -19.70
CA TRP A 727 -1.82 32.11 -20.56
C TRP A 727 -2.52 32.30 -21.91
N ALA A 728 -3.69 32.93 -21.92
CA ALA A 728 -4.41 33.24 -23.14
C ALA A 728 -3.69 34.27 -24.02
N ALA A 729 -2.95 35.20 -23.42
CA ALA A 729 -2.16 36.19 -24.13
C ALA A 729 -0.79 35.69 -24.62
N LEU A 730 -0.37 34.47 -24.25
CA LEU A 730 0.91 33.92 -24.72
C LEU A 730 0.83 33.60 -26.23
N PRO A 731 1.82 34.03 -27.03
CA PRO A 731 1.86 33.70 -28.46
C PRO A 731 1.91 32.19 -28.65
N ARG A 732 0.93 31.62 -29.36
CA ARG A 732 0.90 30.20 -29.68
C ARG A 732 1.57 29.95 -31.03
N ARG A 733 2.52 29.01 -31.04
CA ARG A 733 3.17 28.54 -32.27
C ARG A 733 2.30 27.49 -32.91
N ARG A 734 1.84 27.73 -34.14
CA ARG A 734 1.13 26.73 -34.94
C ARG A 734 2.15 25.86 -35.66
N LEU A 735 2.02 24.54 -35.57
CA LEU A 735 2.79 23.60 -36.36
C LEU A 735 2.06 23.38 -37.68
N GLU A 736 2.62 23.89 -38.78
CA GLU A 736 2.14 23.58 -40.13
C GLU A 736 2.88 22.36 -40.66
N VAL A 737 2.14 21.41 -41.21
CA VAL A 737 2.68 20.20 -41.82
C VAL A 737 2.39 20.23 -43.31
N GLU A 738 3.42 20.45 -44.11
CA GLU A 738 3.32 20.39 -45.57
C GLU A 738 3.78 19.01 -46.04
N GLU A 739 2.83 18.18 -46.47
CA GLU A 739 3.15 16.88 -47.07
C GLU A 739 3.44 17.03 -48.56
N SER A 740 4.60 16.55 -48.98
CA SER A 740 5.03 16.47 -50.37
C SER A 740 5.49 15.06 -50.73
N ARG A 741 5.63 14.78 -52.03
CA ARG A 741 6.29 13.56 -52.51
C ARG A 741 7.57 13.94 -53.23
N LEU A 742 8.67 13.28 -52.87
CA LEU A 742 9.92 13.35 -53.61
C LEU A 742 9.75 12.71 -54.99
N ALA A 743 10.66 13.04 -55.91
CA ALA A 743 10.64 12.52 -57.29
C ALA A 743 10.71 10.98 -57.38
N ASP A 744 11.13 10.29 -56.30
CA ASP A 744 11.18 8.84 -56.18
C ASP A 744 9.93 8.23 -55.49
N GLY A 745 8.89 9.02 -55.24
CA GLY A 745 7.63 8.58 -54.66
C GLY A 745 7.57 8.54 -53.13
N ARG A 746 8.68 8.82 -52.43
CA ARG A 746 8.69 8.90 -50.95
C ARG A 746 7.91 10.12 -50.46
N ARG A 747 7.05 9.92 -49.45
CA ARG A 747 6.35 11.02 -48.75
C ARG A 747 7.34 11.75 -47.82
N VAL A 748 7.32 13.08 -47.86
CA VAL A 748 8.07 13.95 -46.95
C VAL A 748 7.09 14.93 -46.33
N ALA A 749 7.06 14.97 -45.00
CA ALA A 749 6.35 15.99 -44.24
C ALA A 749 7.35 17.07 -43.81
N ARG A 750 7.10 18.32 -44.20
CA ARG A 750 7.85 19.49 -43.75
C ARG A 750 7.10 20.14 -42.61
N TYR A 751 7.78 20.34 -41.49
CA TYR A 751 7.23 20.97 -40.31
C TYR A 751 7.70 22.43 -40.25
N SER A 752 6.78 23.38 -40.27
CA SER A 752 7.05 24.82 -40.07
C SER A 752 6.28 25.34 -38.86
N HIS A 753 6.81 26.38 -38.21
CA HIS A 753 6.13 27.06 -37.13
C HIS A 753 5.76 28.48 -37.54
N THR A 754 4.47 28.80 -37.53
CA THR A 754 3.95 30.17 -37.66
C THR A 754 3.58 30.67 -36.27
N THR A 755 4.22 31.74 -35.79
CA THR A 755 3.75 32.48 -34.61
C THR A 755 2.57 33.34 -35.03
N ALA A 756 1.36 32.97 -34.59
CA ALA A 756 0.27 33.93 -34.59
C ALA A 756 0.58 34.98 -33.51
N VAL A 757 0.62 36.25 -33.91
CA VAL A 757 0.70 37.36 -32.95
C VAL A 757 -0.66 37.43 -32.25
N ALA A 758 -0.62 37.43 -30.91
CA ALA A 758 -1.80 37.47 -30.04
C ALA A 758 -2.60 38.77 -30.20
#